data_AF-A0A7I7LCM3-F1
#
_entry.id   AF-A0A7I7LCM3-F1
#
_cell.length_a   1.000
_cell.length_b   1.000
_cell.length_c   1.000
_cell.angle_alpha   90.00
_cell.angle_beta   90.00
_cell.angle_gamma   90.00
#
_symmetry.space_group_name_H-M   'P 1'
#
loop_
_entity.id
_entity.type
_entity.pdbx_description
1 polymer ?
#
loop_
_entity_poly.entity_id
_entity_poly.type
_entity_poly.pdbx_seq_one_letter_code
_entity_poly.pdbx_strand_id
1 'polypeptide(L)'
;MGATTGVMAAADDEVSVAIAALFSGHGQAYQAISAQAAAFHDQFLRALTGAGGAYAAAEAANASPLQAAEQQVLAVINAPTNALLGRPLIGNGTDGLAGTGAAGGAGGLLWGNGGNGGSGAAGQAGGAGGAAGLIGTGGAGGMGGAGSGAGGMGGSGGWLLGNGGACGAGGVGGAGVSGGVGGTGGNAVLFGNGGAGGMGGAGADGAVGAAGTAGTSTSAGGVGGVGGDGGNAGNGGAGGNGGAGGAGGTGGAGGAGWDATAAGVLAATGGDGGDSGGGGAGGNGGAGGAGGHGSALFGAAGANGNGGAGGAGGNPGAPGNGGTGGVGPDAATSGGMGGTGGDPGAVGGGGNGGAAGGAGAVAGASGAAGTIIAGNGGNGGAGGAGYAADGPAGPAIGNGGDGGHGGAGGFYGNGGAGGAGGNSAPGGGNGGNGGTGGDSGAMGSSGGRGGDRGVGTNGGAGGGGGNAISYGTANATGGAGGDGGAGSRGTGGTGGAGGGGGAAQILNGASAATATGGAGGAGGDGNDGGNAGVGGAASTRGTGNVTGVTGGTGGDGGTGSTGSGGSGGDGGNVEVNNDASTVSFVGGAGGHGGDGATDGGAGGDGGRTTIDGAGSRATATGGTGGDGGNGGTGHGGGGGSGGTAINYGAGDAFGGAAGKGGTGVVGGNGGSGGAAYNYGTGNATGADGAAGTDGTTGAGGSGGSGGAASVLNSASTATATSSSGGAGGDGTDGGNGGSGGFAFTFGTGKIIAGVGGDGGTGSTGVGGIGGSGGGADINNGASTVIPQGGAGGHGGDGATDGGAGGAGGFTEIDSSASVLAATGVGGSGGAGGAAYTLNGASTATATGGVGGNGGDGGTANGSNGGNGGAGGYASTTGTGTASAGNGGRGGDGTATFATGGTGGVGGNAHAPVGSPIPGVGGKGGDPGPGGKLGPNGADGTVV
;
A
#
# COMPACT_ATOMS: atom_id res chain seq x y z
N MET A 1 20.13 33.23 34.71
CA MET A 1 21.39 32.46 34.68
C MET A 1 21.75 32.09 36.11
N GLY A 2 21.20 30.98 36.62
CA GLY A 2 21.48 30.47 37.97
C GLY A 2 22.68 29.51 37.94
N ALA A 3 23.53 29.54 38.96
CA ALA A 3 24.72 28.70 39.05
C ALA A 3 24.33 27.21 39.14
N THR A 4 24.84 26.41 38.20
CA THR A 4 24.53 24.98 38.00
C THR A 4 25.20 24.05 39.03
N THR A 5 25.67 24.55 40.18
CA THR A 5 26.54 23.81 41.12
C THR A 5 25.91 23.46 42.47
N GLY A 6 24.65 23.85 42.73
CA GLY A 6 23.92 23.39 43.92
C GLY A 6 23.19 22.08 43.63
N VAL A 7 23.62 20.97 44.23
CA VAL A 7 22.89 19.70 44.22
C VAL A 7 21.96 19.70 45.44
N MET A 8 20.64 19.60 45.24
CA MET A 8 19.68 19.48 46.35
C MET A 8 19.70 18.05 46.91
N ALA A 9 19.48 17.90 48.22
CA ALA A 9 19.42 16.61 48.88
C ALA A 9 18.24 15.78 48.34
N ALA A 10 18.47 14.48 48.09
CA ALA A 10 17.43 13.59 47.54
C ALA A 10 16.36 13.19 48.58
N ALA A 11 16.64 13.37 49.88
CA ALA A 11 15.73 13.17 51.00
C ALA A 11 16.17 14.06 52.19
N ASP A 12 15.23 14.39 53.11
CA ASP A 12 15.45 15.24 54.30
C ASP A 12 16.18 14.53 55.45
N ASP A 13 16.92 13.46 55.15
CA ASP A 13 17.81 12.86 56.14
C ASP A 13 19.17 13.56 56.15
N GLU A 14 19.77 13.60 57.33
CA GLU A 14 21.02 14.32 57.59
C GLU A 14 22.18 13.81 56.72
N VAL A 15 22.15 12.54 56.31
CA VAL A 15 23.19 11.95 55.46
C VAL A 15 23.04 12.44 54.02
N SER A 16 21.82 12.45 53.47
CA SER A 16 21.54 12.99 52.14
C SER A 16 21.82 14.49 52.03
N VAL A 17 21.51 15.28 53.07
CA VAL A 17 21.83 16.71 53.12
C VAL A 17 23.33 16.95 53.22
N ALA A 18 24.05 16.17 54.03
CA ALA A 18 25.51 16.28 54.14
C ALA A 18 26.22 15.89 52.83
N ILE A 19 25.72 14.86 52.14
CA ILE A 19 26.26 14.42 50.84
C ILE A 19 25.99 15.46 49.76
N ALA A 20 24.80 16.05 49.69
CA ALA A 20 24.48 17.15 48.77
C ALA A 20 25.34 18.39 49.02
N ALA A 21 25.58 18.75 50.29
CA ALA A 21 26.47 19.85 50.67
C ALA A 21 27.93 19.55 50.30
N LEU A 22 28.39 18.30 50.47
CA LEU A 22 29.74 17.86 50.09
C LEU A 22 29.94 17.92 48.58
N PHE A 23 28.98 17.46 47.78
CA PHE A 23 29.07 17.51 46.32
C PHE A 23 28.95 18.93 45.78
N SER A 24 28.09 19.78 46.37
CA SER A 24 28.00 21.20 46.03
C SER A 24 29.30 21.94 46.37
N GLY A 25 29.91 21.63 47.52
CA GLY A 25 31.22 22.15 47.93
C GLY A 25 32.36 21.73 46.99
N HIS A 26 32.40 20.45 46.59
CA HIS A 26 33.34 19.97 45.58
C HIS A 26 33.13 20.64 44.23
N GLY A 27 31.87 20.86 43.82
CA GLY A 27 31.54 21.58 42.59
C GLY A 27 32.06 23.01 42.59
N GLN A 28 31.92 23.73 43.70
CA GLN A 28 32.45 25.09 43.84
C GLN A 28 33.98 25.12 43.89
N ALA A 29 34.63 24.17 44.57
CA ALA A 29 36.08 24.06 44.59
C ALA A 29 36.65 23.72 43.20
N TYR A 30 35.99 22.83 42.45
CA TYR A 30 36.35 22.56 41.05
C TYR A 30 36.19 23.80 40.19
N GLN A 31 35.11 24.57 40.33
CA GLN A 31 34.96 25.82 39.58
C GLN A 31 36.04 26.85 39.93
N ALA A 32 36.43 26.97 41.20
CA ALA A 32 37.50 27.87 41.62
C ALA A 32 38.87 27.42 41.07
N ILE A 33 39.18 26.12 41.13
CA ILE A 33 40.41 25.56 40.55
C ILE A 33 40.41 25.68 39.03
N SER A 34 39.27 25.45 38.36
CA SER A 34 39.13 25.63 36.92
C SER A 34 39.30 27.09 36.51
N ALA A 35 38.78 28.04 37.30
CA ALA A 35 38.98 29.48 37.05
C ALA A 35 40.45 29.89 37.30
N GLN A 36 41.09 29.33 38.32
CA GLN A 36 42.50 29.60 38.60
C GLN A 36 43.43 28.94 37.57
N ALA A 37 43.07 27.74 37.09
CA ALA A 37 43.74 27.06 35.99
C ALA A 37 43.53 27.79 34.67
N ALA A 38 42.35 28.38 34.42
CA ALA A 38 42.11 29.26 33.28
C ALA A 38 42.95 30.53 33.37
N ALA A 39 43.03 31.16 34.55
CA ALA A 39 43.87 32.35 34.75
C ALA A 39 45.37 32.02 34.59
N PHE A 40 45.83 30.87 35.09
CA PHE A 40 47.18 30.38 34.88
C PHE A 40 47.42 30.03 33.40
N HIS A 41 46.46 29.37 32.75
CA HIS A 41 46.52 29.06 31.33
C HIS A 41 46.58 30.34 30.49
N ASP A 42 45.83 31.39 30.85
CA ASP A 42 45.89 32.69 30.19
C ASP A 42 47.21 33.42 30.45
N GLN A 43 47.77 33.30 31.65
CA GLN A 43 49.10 33.84 31.96
C GLN A 43 50.19 33.07 31.23
N PHE A 44 50.09 31.75 31.17
CA PHE A 44 50.97 30.86 30.43
C PHE A 44 50.87 31.12 28.93
N LEU A 45 49.67 31.26 28.37
CA LEU A 45 49.45 31.63 26.98
C LEU A 45 49.97 33.03 26.70
N ARG A 46 49.80 34.00 27.60
CA ARG A 46 50.42 35.33 27.44
C ARG A 46 51.94 35.29 27.52
N ALA A 47 52.51 34.49 28.42
CA ALA A 47 53.95 34.30 28.53
C ALA A 47 54.52 33.50 27.35
N LEU A 48 53.80 32.49 26.85
CA LEU A 48 54.14 31.69 25.67
C LEU A 48 53.98 32.49 24.39
N THR A 49 52.96 33.35 24.30
CA THR A 49 52.78 34.30 23.20
C THR A 49 53.83 35.40 23.28
N GLY A 50 54.23 35.83 24.48
CA GLY A 50 55.32 36.78 24.69
C GLY A 50 56.70 36.18 24.39
N ALA A 51 56.95 34.92 24.76
CA ALA A 51 58.19 34.20 24.49
C ALA A 51 58.27 33.74 23.04
N GLY A 52 57.16 33.26 22.47
CA GLY A 52 57.00 32.97 21.05
C GLY A 52 57.06 34.24 20.20
N GLY A 53 56.55 35.36 20.71
CA GLY A 53 56.71 36.69 20.13
C GLY A 53 58.15 37.21 20.24
N ALA A 54 58.87 36.93 21.32
CA ALA A 54 60.28 37.28 21.48
C ALA A 54 61.21 36.37 20.66
N TYR A 55 60.90 35.08 20.52
CA TYR A 55 61.58 34.15 19.63
C TYR A 55 61.27 34.47 18.17
N ALA A 56 60.01 34.74 17.81
CA ALA A 56 59.63 35.20 16.48
C ALA A 56 60.16 36.60 16.19
N ALA A 57 60.30 37.49 17.19
CA ALA A 57 60.93 38.79 17.03
C ALA A 57 62.46 38.68 16.94
N ALA A 58 63.09 37.70 17.61
CA ALA A 58 64.51 37.42 17.48
C ALA A 58 64.83 36.74 16.14
N GLU A 59 64.00 35.78 15.71
CA GLU A 59 64.03 35.20 14.37
C GLU A 59 63.69 36.26 13.33
N ALA A 60 62.70 37.13 13.52
CA ALA A 60 62.45 38.26 12.62
C ALA A 60 63.57 39.31 12.68
N ALA A 61 64.28 39.49 13.79
CA ALA A 61 65.43 40.38 13.90
C ALA A 61 66.73 39.78 13.34
N ASN A 62 66.82 38.45 13.20
CA ASN A 62 67.95 37.74 12.57
C ASN A 62 67.68 37.35 11.11
N ALA A 63 66.42 37.08 10.77
CA ALA A 63 65.93 36.86 9.41
C ALA A 63 65.68 38.18 8.70
N SER A 64 65.33 39.30 9.35
CA SER A 64 65.19 40.56 8.62
C SER A 64 66.51 41.08 8.04
N PRO A 65 67.69 40.99 8.68
CA PRO A 65 68.94 41.36 8.05
C PRO A 65 69.38 40.33 7.00
N LEU A 66 69.08 39.03 7.17
CA LEU A 66 69.50 37.98 6.24
C LEU A 66 68.55 37.84 5.04
N GLN A 67 67.24 37.94 5.22
CA GLN A 67 66.23 38.10 4.16
C GLN A 67 66.32 39.48 3.53
N ALA A 68 66.62 40.57 4.25
CA ALA A 68 66.90 41.84 3.60
C ALA A 68 68.22 41.79 2.84
N ALA A 69 69.26 41.10 3.33
CA ALA A 69 70.49 40.89 2.58
C ALA A 69 70.28 39.97 1.38
N GLU A 70 69.49 38.90 1.50
CA GLU A 70 69.13 38.00 0.40
C GLU A 70 68.22 38.71 -0.60
N GLN A 71 67.22 39.47 -0.16
CA GLN A 71 66.38 40.31 -1.02
C GLN A 71 67.19 41.46 -1.62
N GLN A 72 68.20 42.01 -0.94
CA GLN A 72 69.12 43.02 -1.49
C GLN A 72 70.08 42.40 -2.51
N VAL A 73 70.62 41.21 -2.24
CA VAL A 73 71.50 40.47 -3.15
C VAL A 73 70.71 40.02 -4.37
N LEU A 74 69.53 39.42 -4.19
CA LEU A 74 68.60 39.12 -5.26
C LEU A 74 68.13 40.40 -5.95
N ALA A 75 67.87 41.50 -5.25
CA ALA A 75 67.51 42.77 -5.89
C ALA A 75 68.66 43.36 -6.70
N VAL A 76 69.92 43.20 -6.28
CA VAL A 76 71.11 43.64 -7.04
C VAL A 76 71.34 42.72 -8.24
N ILE A 77 71.23 41.41 -8.06
CA ILE A 77 71.35 40.40 -9.14
C ILE A 77 70.22 40.57 -10.17
N ASN A 78 69.01 40.82 -9.68
CA ASN A 78 67.83 41.00 -10.51
C ASN A 78 67.66 42.44 -10.99
N ALA A 79 68.36 43.45 -10.45
CA ALA A 79 68.18 44.86 -10.81
C ALA A 79 68.42 45.11 -12.31
N PRO A 80 69.51 44.61 -12.93
CA PRO A 80 69.72 44.77 -14.36
C PRO A 80 68.59 44.13 -15.19
N THR A 81 68.15 42.92 -14.84
CA THR A 81 67.12 42.22 -15.62
C THR A 81 65.71 42.75 -15.36
N ASN A 82 65.42 43.22 -14.15
CA ASN A 82 64.18 43.94 -13.84
C ASN A 82 64.14 45.29 -14.58
N ALA A 83 65.26 45.99 -14.69
CA ALA A 83 65.32 47.26 -15.42
C ALA A 83 65.24 47.08 -16.95
N LEU A 84 65.88 46.05 -17.51
CA LEU A 84 65.91 45.83 -18.97
C LEU A 84 64.71 45.03 -19.49
N LEU A 85 64.27 44.02 -18.74
CA LEU A 85 63.34 42.99 -19.21
C LEU A 85 62.08 42.90 -18.33
N GLY A 86 61.98 43.72 -17.28
CA GLY A 86 60.85 43.71 -16.35
C GLY A 86 60.72 42.42 -15.55
N ARG A 87 61.76 41.59 -15.48
CA ARG A 87 61.73 40.26 -14.85
C ARG A 87 62.99 39.93 -14.06
N PRO A 88 62.87 39.21 -12.92
CA PRO A 88 64.04 38.78 -12.16
C PRO A 88 64.84 37.72 -12.94
N LEU A 89 66.14 37.64 -12.67
CA LEU A 89 67.01 36.59 -13.18
C LEU A 89 66.80 35.28 -12.39
N ILE A 90 66.68 35.39 -11.07
CA ILE A 90 66.41 34.27 -10.14
C ILE A 90 65.32 34.68 -9.15
N GLY A 91 64.33 33.81 -8.94
CA GLY A 91 63.24 33.99 -7.98
C GLY A 91 61.92 33.44 -8.49
N ASN A 92 61.01 33.08 -7.58
CA ASN A 92 59.68 32.64 -7.98
C ASN A 92 58.82 33.83 -8.43
N GLY A 93 57.84 33.54 -9.27
CA GLY A 93 56.81 34.51 -9.63
C GLY A 93 55.92 34.83 -8.43
N THR A 94 55.39 36.05 -8.40
CA THR A 94 54.44 36.48 -7.36
C THR A 94 53.09 35.82 -7.56
N ASP A 95 52.51 35.23 -6.54
CA ASP A 95 51.15 34.67 -6.62
C ASP A 95 50.13 35.79 -6.87
N GLY A 96 49.14 35.50 -7.71
CA GLY A 96 48.01 36.36 -7.95
C GLY A 96 47.14 36.49 -6.69
N LEU A 97 46.56 37.67 -6.49
CA LEU A 97 45.71 37.92 -5.33
C LEU A 97 44.43 37.08 -5.39
N ALA A 98 44.18 36.28 -4.34
CA ALA A 98 42.99 35.45 -4.23
C ALA A 98 41.69 36.28 -4.28
N GLY A 99 40.66 35.74 -4.93
CA GLY A 99 39.37 36.41 -5.13
C GLY A 99 39.38 37.53 -6.16
N THR A 100 40.44 37.71 -6.95
CA THR A 100 40.53 38.75 -7.99
C THR A 100 40.74 38.23 -9.40
N GLY A 101 41.02 36.94 -9.56
CA GLY A 101 41.41 36.35 -10.86
C GLY A 101 42.76 36.84 -11.37
N ALA A 102 43.59 37.48 -10.54
CA ALA A 102 44.90 37.98 -10.96
C ALA A 102 45.82 36.84 -11.37
N ALA A 103 46.53 37.00 -12.50
CA ALA A 103 47.49 36.02 -12.97
C ALA A 103 48.71 35.94 -12.03
N GLY A 104 49.28 34.75 -11.89
CA GLY A 104 50.57 34.57 -11.25
C GLY A 104 51.68 35.20 -12.09
N GLY A 105 52.62 35.87 -11.42
CA GLY A 105 53.80 36.43 -12.06
C GLY A 105 54.68 35.34 -12.64
N ALA A 106 55.44 35.67 -13.70
CA ALA A 106 56.43 34.74 -14.23
C ALA A 106 57.60 34.54 -13.25
N GLY A 107 58.11 33.31 -13.17
CA GLY A 107 59.37 33.02 -12.48
C GLY A 107 60.56 33.72 -13.13
N GLY A 108 61.67 33.77 -12.40
CA GLY A 108 62.93 34.35 -12.84
C GLY A 108 63.49 33.64 -14.07
N LEU A 109 64.22 34.36 -14.92
CA LEU A 109 64.66 33.89 -16.24
C LEU A 109 65.47 32.59 -16.21
N LEU A 110 66.32 32.37 -15.20
CA LEU A 110 67.17 31.17 -15.08
C LEU A 110 66.60 30.13 -14.11
N TRP A 111 66.20 30.57 -12.92
CA TRP A 111 65.68 29.68 -11.89
C TRP A 111 64.51 30.34 -11.17
N GLY A 112 63.37 29.66 -11.16
CA GLY A 112 62.18 30.15 -10.49
C GLY A 112 60.93 29.48 -10.98
N ASN A 113 60.09 29.09 -10.05
CA ASN A 113 58.74 28.62 -10.34
C ASN A 113 57.86 29.81 -10.75
N GLY A 114 56.86 29.56 -11.59
CA GLY A 114 55.82 30.55 -11.80
C GLY A 114 54.96 30.76 -10.56
N GLY A 115 54.44 31.97 -10.37
CA GLY A 115 53.47 32.24 -9.29
C GLY A 115 52.13 31.57 -9.57
N ASN A 116 51.39 31.19 -8.54
CA ASN A 116 50.05 30.67 -8.68
C ASN A 116 49.08 31.77 -9.13
N GLY A 117 48.09 31.44 -9.95
CA GLY A 117 46.99 32.34 -10.27
C GLY A 117 46.05 32.52 -9.08
N GLY A 118 45.58 33.75 -8.85
CA GLY A 118 44.57 34.04 -7.83
C GLY A 118 43.21 33.46 -8.22
N SER A 119 42.43 32.96 -7.25
CA SER A 119 41.04 32.54 -7.51
C SER A 119 40.19 33.71 -8.02
N GLY A 120 39.17 33.44 -8.83
CA GLY A 120 38.22 34.45 -9.31
C GLY A 120 37.22 34.88 -8.23
N ALA A 121 36.77 36.14 -8.28
CA ALA A 121 35.54 36.57 -7.59
C ALA A 121 34.31 35.92 -8.23
N ALA A 122 33.13 36.05 -7.62
CA ALA A 122 31.88 35.57 -8.22
C ALA A 122 31.72 36.05 -9.69
N GLY A 123 31.45 35.12 -10.60
CA GLY A 123 31.33 35.34 -12.05
C GLY A 123 32.64 35.51 -12.81
N GLN A 124 33.78 35.57 -12.12
CA GLN A 124 35.09 35.83 -12.72
C GLN A 124 35.92 34.55 -12.86
N ALA A 125 36.72 34.49 -13.93
CA ALA A 125 37.69 33.42 -14.11
C ALA A 125 38.81 33.47 -13.07
N GLY A 126 39.39 32.31 -12.76
CA GLY A 126 40.63 32.25 -12.01
C GLY A 126 41.81 32.73 -12.85
N GLY A 127 42.81 33.30 -12.19
CA GLY A 127 44.02 33.77 -12.85
C GLY A 127 44.84 32.63 -13.42
N ALA A 128 45.51 32.85 -14.56
CA ALA A 128 46.47 31.88 -15.06
C ALA A 128 47.66 31.76 -14.11
N GLY A 129 48.22 30.56 -13.99
CA GLY A 129 49.51 30.35 -13.34
C GLY A 129 50.64 30.97 -14.16
N GLY A 130 51.64 31.51 -13.48
CA GLY A 130 52.81 32.09 -14.11
C GLY A 130 53.67 31.03 -14.79
N ALA A 131 54.33 31.40 -15.89
CA ALA A 131 55.35 30.55 -16.50
C ALA A 131 56.63 30.52 -15.64
N ALA A 132 57.29 29.37 -15.54
CA ALA A 132 58.64 29.29 -15.02
C ALA A 132 59.69 29.82 -16.03
N GLY A 133 60.94 30.00 -15.57
CA GLY A 133 62.08 30.41 -16.40
C GLY A 133 62.74 29.27 -17.18
N LEU A 134 64.06 29.18 -17.16
CA LEU A 134 64.81 28.06 -17.73
C LEU A 134 64.62 26.77 -16.91
N ILE A 135 64.72 26.86 -15.59
CA ILE A 135 64.48 25.78 -14.63
C ILE A 135 63.42 26.21 -13.61
N GLY A 136 62.38 25.40 -13.42
CA GLY A 136 61.31 25.66 -12.46
C GLY A 136 59.98 25.08 -12.91
N THR A 137 59.04 24.89 -11.99
CA THR A 137 57.68 24.41 -12.32
C THR A 137 56.76 25.57 -12.62
N GLY A 138 55.88 25.41 -13.60
CA GLY A 138 54.84 26.40 -13.86
C GLY A 138 53.91 26.56 -12.66
N GLY A 139 53.41 27.77 -12.43
CA GLY A 139 52.48 28.05 -11.33
C GLY A 139 51.13 27.39 -11.56
N ALA A 140 50.40 27.07 -10.49
CA ALA A 140 49.06 26.53 -10.62
C ALA A 140 48.08 27.62 -11.12
N GLY A 141 47.10 27.25 -11.94
CA GLY A 141 45.99 28.14 -12.28
C GLY A 141 45.03 28.34 -11.09
N GLY A 142 44.46 29.54 -10.96
CA GLY A 142 43.47 29.85 -9.93
C GLY A 142 42.11 29.22 -10.23
N MET A 143 41.34 28.86 -9.20
CA MET A 143 39.95 28.38 -9.40
C MET A 143 39.03 29.49 -9.93
N GLY A 144 38.09 29.13 -10.80
CA GLY A 144 37.02 30.03 -11.23
C GLY A 144 36.05 30.37 -10.10
N GLY A 145 35.54 31.60 -10.05
CA GLY A 145 34.58 32.01 -9.04
C GLY A 145 33.16 31.49 -9.32
N ALA A 146 32.34 31.39 -8.27
CA ALA A 146 30.94 30.97 -8.36
C ALA A 146 30.13 31.85 -9.33
N GLY A 147 29.22 31.29 -10.12
CA GLY A 147 28.57 31.97 -11.23
C GLY A 147 29.26 31.74 -12.59
N SER A 148 29.72 30.51 -12.84
CA SER A 148 30.29 30.09 -14.13
C SER A 148 31.69 30.60 -14.47
N GLY A 149 32.46 31.09 -13.50
CA GLY A 149 33.84 31.52 -13.73
C GLY A 149 34.71 30.37 -14.25
N ALA A 150 35.48 30.57 -15.31
CA ALA A 150 36.39 29.53 -15.81
C ALA A 150 37.57 29.30 -14.86
N GLY A 151 38.08 28.06 -14.81
CA GLY A 151 39.35 27.77 -14.15
C GLY A 151 40.53 28.41 -14.88
N GLY A 152 41.47 28.95 -14.12
CA GLY A 152 42.70 29.51 -14.65
C GLY A 152 43.59 28.44 -15.26
N MET A 153 44.26 28.75 -16.37
CA MET A 153 45.21 27.82 -17.00
C MET A 153 46.43 27.59 -16.09
N GLY A 154 47.01 26.39 -16.13
CA GLY A 154 48.29 26.13 -15.49
C GLY A 154 49.44 26.82 -16.22
N GLY A 155 50.44 27.31 -15.49
CA GLY A 155 51.62 27.93 -16.06
C GLY A 155 52.52 26.91 -16.77
N SER A 156 53.29 27.33 -17.78
CA SER A 156 54.26 26.43 -18.40
C SER A 156 55.44 26.15 -17.46
N GLY A 157 55.92 24.90 -17.48
CA GLY A 157 57.17 24.52 -16.84
C GLY A 157 58.38 25.19 -17.46
N GLY A 158 59.53 25.03 -16.81
CA GLY A 158 60.78 25.62 -17.24
C GLY A 158 61.18 25.14 -18.63
N TRP A 159 61.83 26.01 -19.41
CA TRP A 159 62.19 25.71 -20.80
C TRP A 159 63.07 24.46 -20.92
N LEU A 160 63.98 24.24 -19.97
CA LEU A 160 64.86 23.06 -19.92
C LEU A 160 64.32 21.99 -18.98
N LEU A 161 64.01 22.34 -17.73
CA LEU A 161 63.52 21.39 -16.74
C LEU A 161 62.40 22.01 -15.91
N GLY A 162 61.25 21.34 -15.91
CA GLY A 162 60.12 21.75 -15.11
C GLY A 162 58.81 21.15 -15.59
N ASN A 163 57.97 20.78 -14.64
CA ASN A 163 56.61 20.36 -14.92
C ASN A 163 55.75 21.58 -15.24
N GLY A 164 54.76 21.40 -16.12
CA GLY A 164 53.67 22.33 -16.26
C GLY A 164 52.85 22.40 -14.97
N GLY A 165 52.34 23.58 -14.66
CA GLY A 165 51.44 23.78 -13.52
C GLY A 165 50.10 23.09 -13.76
N ALA A 166 49.49 22.56 -12.70
CA ALA A 166 48.08 22.18 -12.75
C ALA A 166 47.22 23.43 -12.96
N CYS A 167 46.03 23.26 -13.50
CA CYS A 167 45.10 24.36 -13.71
C CYS A 167 44.06 24.46 -12.58
N GLY A 168 43.27 25.52 -12.62
CA GLY A 168 42.13 25.71 -11.75
C GLY A 168 40.91 24.94 -12.22
N ALA A 169 40.08 24.50 -11.27
CA ALA A 169 38.73 24.03 -11.57
C ALA A 169 37.82 25.18 -12.00
N GLY A 170 36.80 24.87 -12.81
CA GLY A 170 35.73 25.81 -13.13
C GLY A 170 34.83 26.07 -11.93
N GLY A 171 34.32 27.29 -11.84
CA GLY A 171 33.38 27.70 -10.80
C GLY A 171 32.00 27.10 -11.01
N VAL A 172 31.29 26.81 -9.92
CA VAL A 172 29.89 26.33 -9.97
C VAL A 172 29.01 27.39 -10.65
N GLY A 173 27.99 26.98 -11.42
CA GLY A 173 27.01 27.91 -12.01
C GLY A 173 26.17 28.65 -10.96
N GLY A 174 25.53 29.77 -11.34
CA GLY A 174 24.38 30.33 -10.62
C GLY A 174 23.06 29.70 -11.09
N ALA A 175 21.95 29.87 -10.36
CA ALA A 175 20.67 29.18 -10.64
C ALA A 175 20.29 29.15 -12.14
N GLY A 176 20.08 27.94 -12.69
CA GLY A 176 19.76 27.71 -14.10
C GLY A 176 20.88 27.98 -15.12
N VAL A 177 22.09 28.35 -14.69
CA VAL A 177 23.25 28.58 -15.58
C VAL A 177 24.30 27.48 -15.47
N SER A 178 25.02 27.26 -16.57
CA SER A 178 26.04 26.21 -16.67
C SER A 178 27.23 26.44 -15.75
N GLY A 179 27.91 25.37 -15.35
CA GLY A 179 29.17 25.47 -14.62
C GLY A 179 30.29 26.05 -15.51
N GLY A 180 31.27 26.69 -14.88
CA GLY A 180 32.45 27.20 -15.57
C GLY A 180 33.30 26.06 -16.12
N VAL A 181 33.97 26.27 -17.25
CA VAL A 181 34.90 25.26 -17.78
C VAL A 181 36.13 25.13 -16.87
N GLY A 182 36.68 23.92 -16.77
CA GLY A 182 37.97 23.70 -16.12
C GLY A 182 39.10 24.35 -16.91
N GLY A 183 40.15 24.80 -16.22
CA GLY A 183 41.33 25.36 -16.89
C GLY A 183 42.12 24.27 -17.63
N THR A 184 42.89 24.64 -18.64
CA THR A 184 43.82 23.70 -19.30
C THR A 184 45.10 23.58 -18.50
N GLY A 185 45.63 22.37 -18.35
CA GLY A 185 46.91 22.11 -17.69
C GLY A 185 48.08 22.82 -18.39
N GLY A 186 49.11 23.20 -17.64
CA GLY A 186 50.29 23.86 -18.18
C GLY A 186 51.18 22.89 -18.97
N ASN A 187 51.86 23.39 -19.99
CA ASN A 187 52.77 22.56 -20.78
C ASN A 187 54.10 22.31 -20.04
N ALA A 188 54.69 21.13 -20.23
CA ALA A 188 56.13 20.96 -20.03
C ALA A 188 56.86 21.26 -21.34
N VAL A 189 58.06 21.84 -21.30
CA VAL A 189 58.74 22.30 -22.52
C VAL A 189 59.73 21.26 -23.05
N LEU A 190 60.76 20.91 -22.28
CA LEU A 190 61.78 19.94 -22.71
C LEU A 190 61.82 18.68 -21.84
N PHE A 191 62.04 18.84 -20.52
CA PHE A 191 61.98 17.76 -19.54
C PHE A 191 61.00 18.09 -18.41
N GLY A 192 60.04 17.19 -18.19
CA GLY A 192 58.99 17.33 -17.18
C GLY A 192 57.68 16.71 -17.65
N ASN A 193 56.66 16.77 -16.80
CA ASN A 193 55.32 16.32 -17.12
C ASN A 193 54.40 17.51 -17.39
N GLY A 194 53.48 17.36 -18.34
CA GLY A 194 52.39 18.32 -18.52
C GLY A 194 51.49 18.36 -17.28
N GLY A 195 50.91 19.52 -17.01
CA GLY A 195 49.94 19.71 -15.94
C GLY A 195 48.62 19.02 -16.25
N ALA A 196 47.91 18.54 -15.22
CA ALA A 196 46.57 18.01 -15.40
C ALA A 196 45.56 19.12 -15.78
N GLY A 197 44.57 18.76 -16.58
CA GLY A 197 43.41 19.59 -16.91
C GLY A 197 42.41 19.69 -15.76
N GLY A 198 41.60 20.74 -15.78
CA GLY A 198 40.84 21.18 -14.61
C GLY A 198 39.48 20.54 -14.61
N MET A 199 38.93 20.22 -13.45
CA MET A 199 37.54 19.78 -13.43
C MET A 199 36.63 20.93 -13.89
N GLY A 200 35.63 20.62 -14.72
CA GLY A 200 34.55 21.55 -15.00
C GLY A 200 33.73 21.81 -13.75
N GLY A 201 33.23 23.04 -13.60
CA GLY A 201 32.34 23.41 -12.52
C GLY A 201 30.99 22.70 -12.65
N ALA A 202 30.31 22.40 -11.55
CA ALA A 202 28.95 21.88 -11.61
C ALA A 202 27.98 22.94 -12.18
N GLY A 203 27.00 22.51 -12.98
CA GLY A 203 25.85 23.34 -13.32
C GLY A 203 24.99 23.60 -12.09
N ALA A 204 24.28 24.73 -12.05
CA ALA A 204 23.39 25.00 -10.93
C ALA A 204 22.01 24.38 -11.12
N ASP A 205 21.30 24.17 -10.02
CA ASP A 205 19.92 23.74 -10.06
C ASP A 205 19.03 24.79 -10.76
N GLY A 206 17.97 24.35 -11.43
CA GLY A 206 16.98 25.22 -12.05
C GLY A 206 16.14 25.98 -11.02
N ALA A 207 15.52 27.09 -11.44
CA ALA A 207 14.69 27.91 -10.56
C ALA A 207 13.34 27.23 -10.23
N VAL A 208 12.81 27.50 -9.02
CA VAL A 208 11.46 27.10 -8.59
C VAL A 208 10.40 27.84 -9.44
N GLY A 209 9.40 27.11 -9.96
CA GLY A 209 8.26 27.66 -10.69
C GLY A 209 7.34 28.52 -9.81
N ALA A 210 6.77 29.59 -10.38
CA ALA A 210 5.82 30.45 -9.68
C ALA A 210 4.46 29.76 -9.46
N ALA A 211 3.80 30.02 -8.33
CA ALA A 211 2.46 29.52 -8.05
C ALA A 211 1.38 30.41 -8.70
N GLY A 212 0.34 29.78 -9.28
CA GLY A 212 -0.87 30.47 -9.75
C GLY A 212 -1.01 30.58 -11.28
N THR A 213 -2.15 30.05 -11.78
CA THR A 213 -2.58 29.87 -13.19
C THR A 213 -1.68 28.96 -14.03
N ALA A 214 -2.29 28.07 -14.84
CA ALA A 214 -1.63 27.05 -15.66
C ALA A 214 -0.38 27.61 -16.36
N GLY A 215 0.78 27.36 -15.75
CA GLY A 215 2.02 28.05 -16.04
C GLY A 215 3.16 27.06 -16.15
N THR A 216 3.64 26.90 -17.38
CA THR A 216 4.77 26.04 -17.75
C THR A 216 6.07 26.51 -17.08
N SER A 217 6.44 25.97 -15.91
CA SER A 217 7.78 26.18 -15.36
C SER A 217 8.77 25.22 -16.02
N THR A 218 9.46 25.68 -17.06
CA THR A 218 10.42 24.90 -17.88
C THR A 218 11.89 25.17 -17.52
N SER A 219 12.19 25.71 -16.34
CA SER A 219 13.56 26.12 -16.00
C SER A 219 14.47 24.91 -15.81
N ALA A 220 15.21 24.55 -16.87
CA ALA A 220 16.18 23.48 -16.85
C ALA A 220 17.33 23.77 -15.89
N GLY A 221 17.92 22.71 -15.33
CA GLY A 221 19.20 22.79 -14.62
C GLY A 221 20.32 23.23 -15.55
N GLY A 222 21.31 23.93 -15.00
CA GLY A 222 22.50 24.33 -15.72
C GLY A 222 23.31 23.11 -16.18
N VAL A 223 23.92 23.18 -17.36
CA VAL A 223 24.81 22.11 -17.85
C VAL A 223 26.11 22.13 -17.03
N GLY A 224 26.69 20.97 -16.75
CA GLY A 224 28.01 20.89 -16.13
C GLY A 224 29.08 21.52 -17.02
N GLY A 225 30.04 22.21 -16.43
CA GLY A 225 31.19 22.78 -17.13
C GLY A 225 32.01 21.67 -17.79
N VAL A 226 32.58 21.93 -18.97
CA VAL A 226 33.51 20.99 -19.61
C VAL A 226 34.80 20.91 -18.80
N GLY A 227 35.36 19.72 -18.64
CA GLY A 227 36.68 19.53 -18.05
C GLY A 227 37.76 20.13 -18.95
N GLY A 228 38.77 20.77 -18.37
CA GLY A 228 39.87 21.35 -19.12
C GLY A 228 40.84 20.29 -19.64
N ASP A 229 41.51 20.58 -20.74
CA ASP A 229 42.45 19.64 -21.36
C ASP A 229 43.74 19.50 -20.53
N GLY A 230 44.40 18.34 -20.63
CA GLY A 230 45.73 18.13 -20.07
C GLY A 230 46.81 18.90 -20.83
N GLY A 231 47.90 19.24 -20.14
CA GLY A 231 49.04 19.95 -20.73
C GLY A 231 49.80 19.11 -21.75
N ASN A 232 50.28 19.77 -22.80
CA ASN A 232 51.02 19.18 -23.91
C ASN A 232 52.52 19.08 -23.59
N ALA A 233 53.18 18.10 -24.21
CA ALA A 233 54.62 17.80 -24.14
C ALA A 233 55.13 17.23 -22.80
N GLY A 234 56.24 16.48 -22.86
CA GLY A 234 56.69 15.61 -21.75
C GLY A 234 55.89 14.31 -21.67
N ASN A 235 55.64 13.81 -20.46
CA ASN A 235 54.52 12.87 -20.21
C ASN A 235 53.24 13.72 -20.15
N GLY A 236 52.36 13.61 -21.14
CA GLY A 236 51.17 14.47 -21.29
C GLY A 236 50.26 14.41 -20.06
N GLY A 237 49.66 15.54 -19.70
CA GLY A 237 48.77 15.62 -18.54
C GLY A 237 47.44 14.90 -18.77
N ALA A 238 46.82 14.34 -17.73
CA ALA A 238 45.44 13.83 -17.84
C ALA A 238 44.45 14.98 -18.11
N GLY A 239 43.42 14.71 -18.90
CA GLY A 239 42.29 15.63 -19.06
C GLY A 239 41.47 15.76 -17.77
N GLY A 240 40.88 16.91 -17.55
CA GLY A 240 40.02 17.18 -16.42
C GLY A 240 38.64 16.52 -16.57
N ASN A 241 38.02 16.11 -15.48
CA ASN A 241 36.65 15.58 -15.54
C ASN A 241 35.65 16.69 -15.88
N GLY A 242 34.59 16.35 -16.62
CA GLY A 242 33.45 17.22 -16.80
C GLY A 242 32.70 17.44 -15.49
N GLY A 243 32.13 18.64 -15.31
CA GLY A 243 31.29 18.97 -14.18
C GLY A 243 29.95 18.24 -14.25
N ALA A 244 29.33 17.96 -13.11
CA ALA A 244 27.97 17.43 -13.09
C ALA A 244 26.97 18.49 -13.60
N GLY A 245 25.91 18.05 -14.29
CA GLY A 245 24.75 18.89 -14.59
C GLY A 245 23.97 19.23 -13.32
N GLY A 246 23.41 20.43 -13.27
CA GLY A 246 22.53 20.86 -12.18
C GLY A 246 21.17 20.19 -12.26
N ALA A 247 20.47 20.05 -11.13
CA ALA A 247 19.12 19.49 -11.13
C ALA A 247 18.13 20.44 -11.84
N GLY A 248 17.02 19.92 -12.36
CA GLY A 248 15.96 20.74 -12.92
C GLY A 248 15.23 21.55 -11.85
N GLY A 249 14.65 22.70 -12.23
CA GLY A 249 13.90 23.53 -11.31
C GLY A 249 12.58 22.88 -10.89
N THR A 250 12.15 23.04 -9.64
CA THR A 250 10.86 22.46 -9.21
C THR A 250 9.69 23.16 -9.90
N GLY A 251 8.62 22.44 -10.22
CA GLY A 251 7.39 22.96 -10.79
C GLY A 251 6.61 23.84 -9.82
N GLY A 252 5.87 24.83 -10.35
CA GLY A 252 5.00 25.68 -9.54
C GLY A 252 3.77 24.93 -9.04
N ALA A 253 3.38 25.12 -7.78
CA ALA A 253 2.11 24.59 -7.28
C ALA A 253 0.91 25.25 -8.00
N GLY A 254 -0.16 24.48 -8.19
CA GLY A 254 -1.42 24.99 -8.72
C GLY A 254 -2.04 26.03 -7.80
N GLY A 255 -2.62 27.08 -8.38
CA GLY A 255 -3.27 28.14 -7.59
C GLY A 255 -4.56 27.62 -6.94
N ALA A 256 -4.87 28.03 -5.71
CA ALA A 256 -6.18 27.71 -5.13
C ALA A 256 -7.31 28.36 -5.94
N GLY A 257 -8.45 27.68 -6.01
CA GLY A 257 -9.69 28.22 -6.53
C GLY A 257 -10.18 29.39 -5.69
N TRP A 258 -10.95 30.30 -6.30
CA TRP A 258 -11.50 31.46 -5.59
C TRP A 258 -12.75 31.07 -4.81
N ASP A 259 -12.81 31.48 -3.54
CA ASP A 259 -14.01 31.36 -2.72
C ASP A 259 -15.02 32.44 -3.12
N ALA A 260 -16.24 32.04 -3.49
CA ALA A 260 -17.27 32.97 -3.91
C ALA A 260 -17.94 33.64 -2.68
N THR A 261 -17.26 34.60 -2.02
CA THR A 261 -17.76 35.26 -0.81
C THR A 261 -18.74 36.43 -1.06
N ALA A 262 -19.23 36.63 -2.29
CA ALA A 262 -20.13 37.73 -2.62
C ALA A 262 -21.58 37.26 -2.78
N ALA A 263 -22.41 37.52 -1.76
CA ALA A 263 -23.86 37.37 -1.83
C ALA A 263 -24.43 38.21 -3.00
N GLY A 264 -24.84 37.54 -4.09
CA GLY A 264 -25.48 38.20 -5.23
C GLY A 264 -25.10 37.68 -6.62
N VAL A 265 -24.05 36.88 -6.78
CA VAL A 265 -23.77 36.18 -8.05
C VAL A 265 -24.54 34.87 -8.06
N LEU A 266 -25.81 34.94 -8.46
CA LEU A 266 -26.66 33.77 -8.63
C LEU A 266 -26.02 32.87 -9.72
N ALA A 267 -25.58 31.66 -9.35
CA ALA A 267 -25.04 30.59 -10.21
C ALA A 267 -23.53 30.58 -10.57
N ALA A 268 -22.61 31.05 -9.72
CA ALA A 268 -21.17 30.75 -9.89
C ALA A 268 -20.73 29.58 -8.98
N THR A 269 -20.08 28.54 -9.51
CA THR A 269 -19.46 27.48 -8.68
C THR A 269 -18.28 28.06 -7.88
N GLY A 270 -17.86 27.38 -6.81
CA GLY A 270 -16.55 27.64 -6.23
C GLY A 270 -15.49 27.49 -7.32
N GLY A 271 -14.50 28.39 -7.38
CA GLY A 271 -13.51 28.34 -8.46
C GLY A 271 -12.74 27.03 -8.44
N ASP A 272 -12.44 26.44 -9.60
CA ASP A 272 -11.57 25.26 -9.64
C ASP A 272 -10.15 25.62 -9.19
N GLY A 273 -9.50 24.67 -8.51
CA GLY A 273 -8.07 24.74 -8.26
C GLY A 273 -7.31 24.72 -9.58
N GLY A 274 -6.36 25.62 -9.73
CA GLY A 274 -5.48 25.65 -10.90
C GLY A 274 -4.60 24.41 -10.96
N ASP A 275 -4.33 23.93 -12.17
CA ASP A 275 -3.32 22.91 -12.40
C ASP A 275 -1.93 23.40 -12.00
N SER A 276 -1.08 22.46 -11.62
CA SER A 276 0.32 22.74 -11.30
C SER A 276 1.23 22.75 -12.52
N GLY A 277 2.39 23.40 -12.36
CA GLY A 277 3.48 23.35 -13.34
C GLY A 277 4.28 22.06 -13.21
N GLY A 278 4.71 21.52 -14.35
CA GLY A 278 5.69 20.43 -14.39
C GLY A 278 7.06 20.85 -13.87
N GLY A 279 7.88 19.87 -13.50
CA GLY A 279 9.27 20.10 -13.13
C GLY A 279 10.15 20.45 -14.35
N GLY A 280 11.20 21.22 -14.11
CA GLY A 280 12.22 21.55 -15.11
C GLY A 280 13.12 20.35 -15.45
N ALA A 281 13.72 20.35 -16.63
CA ALA A 281 14.64 19.28 -17.03
C ALA A 281 15.96 19.34 -16.23
N GLY A 282 16.57 18.20 -15.92
CA GLY A 282 17.93 18.17 -15.39
C GLY A 282 18.95 18.68 -16.42
N GLY A 283 20.00 19.37 -15.97
CA GLY A 283 21.08 19.82 -16.83
C GLY A 283 21.95 18.66 -17.30
N ASN A 284 22.51 18.72 -18.51
CA ASN A 284 23.44 17.68 -18.97
C ASN A 284 24.75 17.72 -18.18
N GLY A 285 25.41 16.58 -18.03
CA GLY A 285 26.79 16.55 -17.54
C GLY A 285 27.77 17.20 -18.53
N GLY A 286 28.79 17.86 -18.01
CA GLY A 286 29.87 18.43 -18.81
C GLY A 286 30.72 17.35 -19.48
N ALA A 287 31.24 17.59 -20.67
CA ALA A 287 32.18 16.66 -21.28
C ALA A 287 33.51 16.62 -20.50
N GLY A 288 34.19 15.47 -20.49
CA GLY A 288 35.56 15.39 -19.99
C GLY A 288 36.56 16.08 -20.92
N GLY A 289 37.62 16.66 -20.37
CA GLY A 289 38.71 17.28 -21.12
C GLY A 289 39.57 16.22 -21.83
N ALA A 290 40.18 16.60 -22.94
CA ALA A 290 41.09 15.71 -23.66
C ALA A 290 42.38 15.48 -22.86
N GLY A 291 42.96 14.28 -22.98
CA GLY A 291 44.30 14.01 -22.46
C GLY A 291 45.38 14.75 -23.26
N GLY A 292 46.42 15.22 -22.59
CA GLY A 292 47.56 15.88 -23.22
C GLY A 292 48.42 14.91 -24.03
N HIS A 293 49.00 15.41 -25.13
CA HIS A 293 49.90 14.65 -26.00
C HIS A 293 51.35 14.70 -25.49
N GLY A 294 52.06 13.56 -25.49
CA GLY A 294 53.49 13.52 -25.17
C GLY A 294 54.39 14.17 -26.25
N SER A 295 55.60 14.63 -25.89
CA SER A 295 56.53 15.24 -26.86
C SER A 295 57.26 14.18 -27.70
N ALA A 296 57.35 14.40 -29.02
CA ALA A 296 58.03 13.50 -29.96
C ALA A 296 59.51 13.88 -30.25
N LEU A 297 60.03 14.92 -29.58
CA LEU A 297 61.24 15.63 -30.01
C LEU A 297 62.57 14.89 -29.77
N PHE A 298 62.61 13.80 -28.98
CA PHE A 298 63.81 12.96 -28.75
C PHE A 298 63.60 11.44 -28.88
N GLY A 299 62.66 10.99 -29.71
CA GLY A 299 62.56 9.59 -30.15
C GLY A 299 62.01 8.57 -29.13
N ALA A 300 61.81 8.94 -27.86
CA ALA A 300 60.93 8.22 -26.94
C ALA A 300 59.63 9.02 -26.81
N ALA A 301 58.50 8.45 -27.23
CA ALA A 301 57.19 9.06 -26.99
C ALA A 301 56.97 9.13 -25.47
N GLY A 302 56.84 10.34 -24.92
CA GLY A 302 56.33 10.51 -23.56
C GLY A 302 54.93 9.88 -23.44
N ALA A 303 54.58 9.38 -22.25
CA ALA A 303 53.27 8.77 -22.04
C ALA A 303 52.15 9.77 -22.36
N ASN A 304 51.16 9.36 -23.16
CA ASN A 304 49.99 10.18 -23.47
C ASN A 304 49.05 10.24 -22.26
N GLY A 305 48.42 11.39 -22.05
CA GLY A 305 47.43 11.57 -20.99
C GLY A 305 46.12 10.85 -21.32
N ASN A 306 45.47 10.28 -20.30
CA ASN A 306 44.09 9.78 -20.42
C ASN A 306 43.12 10.96 -20.57
N GLY A 307 42.01 10.72 -21.28
CA GLY A 307 40.89 11.66 -21.32
C GLY A 307 40.16 11.71 -19.97
N GLY A 308 39.62 12.88 -19.62
CA GLY A 308 38.81 13.05 -18.41
C GLY A 308 37.44 12.37 -18.53
N ALA A 309 36.85 11.94 -17.43
CA ALA A 309 35.50 11.38 -17.44
C ALA A 309 34.45 12.48 -17.74
N GLY A 310 33.36 12.13 -18.42
CA GLY A 310 32.21 13.02 -18.55
C GLY A 310 31.47 13.15 -17.21
N GLY A 311 30.91 14.33 -16.96
CA GLY A 311 30.10 14.58 -15.77
C GLY A 311 28.76 13.85 -15.81
N ALA A 312 28.18 13.56 -14.66
CA ALA A 312 26.83 13.02 -14.57
C ALA A 312 25.78 14.07 -14.99
N GLY A 313 24.70 13.62 -15.63
CA GLY A 313 23.53 14.46 -15.87
C GLY A 313 22.78 14.77 -14.57
N GLY A 314 22.13 15.92 -14.53
CA GLY A 314 21.29 16.37 -13.43
C GLY A 314 19.96 15.62 -13.38
N ASN A 315 19.42 15.48 -12.16
CA ASN A 315 18.07 14.96 -11.95
C ASN A 315 17.02 15.97 -12.40
N PRO A 316 15.83 15.54 -12.84
CA PRO A 316 14.75 16.46 -13.17
C PRO A 316 14.20 17.14 -11.91
N GLY A 317 13.61 18.30 -12.10
CA GLY A 317 12.91 19.02 -11.03
C GLY A 317 11.64 18.30 -10.62
N ALA A 318 11.31 18.40 -9.33
CA ALA A 318 10.04 17.89 -8.82
C ALA A 318 8.89 18.78 -9.31
N PRO A 319 7.79 18.25 -9.85
CA PRO A 319 6.59 19.00 -10.23
C PRO A 319 5.86 19.62 -9.05
N GLY A 320 4.95 20.55 -9.33
CA GLY A 320 4.02 21.09 -8.33
C GLY A 320 2.83 20.17 -8.07
N ASN A 321 2.15 20.37 -6.94
CA ASN A 321 0.85 19.76 -6.64
C ASN A 321 -0.29 20.64 -7.18
N GLY A 322 -1.38 20.03 -7.64
CA GLY A 322 -2.58 20.73 -8.08
C GLY A 322 -3.20 21.59 -6.99
N GLY A 323 -3.85 22.68 -7.39
CA GLY A 323 -4.47 23.63 -6.48
C GLY A 323 -5.75 23.08 -5.84
N THR A 324 -6.11 23.55 -4.65
CA THR A 324 -7.39 23.18 -4.02
C THR A 324 -8.55 23.90 -4.70
N GLY A 325 -9.69 23.22 -4.90
CA GLY A 325 -10.93 23.86 -5.33
C GLY A 325 -11.47 24.83 -4.27
N GLY A 326 -12.15 25.89 -4.72
CA GLY A 326 -12.79 26.88 -3.87
C GLY A 326 -14.15 26.42 -3.33
N VAL A 327 -14.61 27.04 -2.24
CA VAL A 327 -15.89 26.69 -1.60
C VAL A 327 -17.08 27.14 -2.45
N GLY A 328 -18.13 26.30 -2.53
CA GLY A 328 -19.39 26.62 -3.22
C GLY A 328 -20.15 27.78 -2.52
N PRO A 329 -20.66 28.79 -3.26
CA PRO A 329 -21.29 29.96 -2.64
C PRO A 329 -22.74 29.76 -2.18
N ASP A 330 -23.47 28.80 -2.74
CA ASP A 330 -24.87 28.55 -2.39
C ASP A 330 -25.29 27.08 -2.57
N ALA A 331 -26.52 26.76 -2.14
CA ALA A 331 -27.05 25.40 -2.14
C ALA A 331 -27.19 24.74 -3.52
N ALA A 332 -27.14 25.51 -4.62
CA ALA A 332 -27.25 25.01 -5.99
C ALA A 332 -25.86 24.90 -6.67
N THR A 333 -24.79 25.34 -6.00
CA THR A 333 -23.45 25.42 -6.55
C THR A 333 -22.49 24.55 -5.75
N SER A 334 -21.88 23.58 -6.44
CA SER A 334 -20.89 22.68 -5.85
C SER A 334 -19.60 23.43 -5.51
N GLY A 335 -18.81 22.86 -4.60
CA GLY A 335 -17.40 23.23 -4.45
C GLY A 335 -16.66 23.05 -5.78
N GLY A 336 -15.62 23.87 -5.98
CA GLY A 336 -14.76 23.79 -7.16
C GLY A 336 -13.97 22.48 -7.19
N MET A 337 -13.61 22.01 -8.37
CA MET A 337 -12.75 20.82 -8.50
C MET A 337 -11.32 21.13 -8.04
N GLY A 338 -10.60 20.13 -7.55
CA GLY A 338 -9.17 20.24 -7.33
C GLY A 338 -8.39 20.23 -8.65
N GLY A 339 -7.30 20.98 -8.71
CA GLY A 339 -6.41 21.04 -9.88
C GLY A 339 -5.60 19.77 -10.05
N THR A 340 -5.12 19.51 -11.26
CA THR A 340 -4.26 18.34 -11.54
C THR A 340 -2.83 18.55 -11.08
N GLY A 341 -2.20 17.47 -10.62
CA GLY A 341 -0.79 17.43 -10.26
C GLY A 341 0.14 17.40 -11.49
N GLY A 342 1.34 17.96 -11.36
CA GLY A 342 2.28 18.10 -12.47
C GLY A 342 3.19 16.89 -12.67
N ASP A 343 3.89 16.87 -13.81
CA ASP A 343 4.86 15.83 -14.16
C ASP A 343 6.32 16.27 -13.93
N PRO A 344 7.21 15.38 -13.48
CA PRO A 344 8.65 15.67 -13.44
C PRO A 344 9.19 16.06 -14.82
N GLY A 345 10.24 16.89 -14.84
CA GLY A 345 10.93 17.24 -16.08
C GLY A 345 11.71 16.07 -16.69
N ALA A 346 12.30 16.30 -17.87
CA ALA A 346 13.20 15.32 -18.49
C ALA A 346 14.53 15.18 -17.71
N VAL A 347 15.11 13.97 -17.65
CA VAL A 347 16.43 13.75 -17.04
C VAL A 347 17.53 14.42 -17.87
N GLY A 348 18.58 14.93 -17.21
CA GLY A 348 19.78 15.40 -17.90
C GLY A 348 20.60 14.24 -18.44
N GLY A 349 21.09 14.34 -19.67
CA GLY A 349 22.01 13.35 -20.24
C GLY A 349 23.38 13.43 -19.57
N GLY A 350 24.08 12.29 -19.48
CA GLY A 350 25.47 12.27 -19.04
C GLY A 350 26.40 12.93 -20.06
N GLY A 351 27.49 13.54 -19.58
CA GLY A 351 28.50 14.14 -20.44
C GLY A 351 29.34 13.08 -21.15
N ASN A 352 29.79 13.34 -22.37
CA ASN A 352 30.70 12.45 -23.07
C ASN A 352 32.08 12.46 -22.40
N GLY A 353 32.74 11.31 -22.33
CA GLY A 353 34.13 11.23 -21.88
C GLY A 353 35.09 11.94 -22.85
N GLY A 354 36.18 12.48 -22.31
CA GLY A 354 37.21 13.16 -23.07
C GLY A 354 38.04 12.21 -23.95
N ALA A 355 38.51 12.70 -25.08
CA ALA A 355 39.35 11.93 -25.98
C ALA A 355 40.71 11.58 -25.34
N ALA A 356 41.24 10.40 -25.67
CA ALA A 356 42.60 10.01 -25.28
C ALA A 356 43.66 10.92 -25.95
N GLY A 357 44.75 11.22 -25.24
CA GLY A 357 45.86 12.01 -25.76
C GLY A 357 46.75 11.29 -26.79
N GLY A 358 46.34 10.16 -27.35
CA GLY A 358 47.09 9.40 -28.35
C GLY A 358 47.18 7.90 -28.05
N ALA A 359 47.94 7.16 -28.86
CA ALA A 359 48.09 5.70 -28.73
C ALA A 359 48.60 5.30 -27.33
N GLY A 360 47.96 4.30 -26.72
CA GLY A 360 48.28 3.82 -25.36
C GLY A 360 47.57 4.55 -24.22
N ALA A 361 46.91 5.68 -24.47
CA ALA A 361 46.01 6.33 -23.52
C ALA A 361 44.55 5.86 -23.72
N VAL A 362 43.76 5.93 -22.65
CA VAL A 362 42.33 5.55 -22.67
C VAL A 362 41.46 6.79 -22.70
N ALA A 363 40.39 6.76 -23.49
CA ALA A 363 39.36 7.80 -23.47
C ALA A 363 38.60 7.77 -22.14
N GLY A 364 38.10 8.91 -21.69
CA GLY A 364 37.28 8.96 -20.49
C GLY A 364 35.98 8.19 -20.68
N ALA A 365 35.44 7.64 -19.59
CA ALA A 365 34.07 7.11 -19.60
C ALA A 365 33.07 8.27 -19.73
N SER A 366 31.96 8.04 -20.44
CA SER A 366 30.82 8.95 -20.41
C SER A 366 30.15 8.93 -19.03
N GLY A 367 29.62 10.08 -18.61
CA GLY A 367 28.85 10.18 -17.37
C GLY A 367 27.52 9.46 -17.46
N ALA A 368 26.97 9.08 -16.31
CA ALA A 368 25.61 8.55 -16.22
C ALA A 368 24.58 9.65 -16.49
N ALA A 369 23.44 9.29 -17.07
CA ALA A 369 22.27 10.18 -17.11
C ALA A 369 21.69 10.38 -15.70
N GLY A 370 20.97 11.48 -15.50
CA GLY A 370 20.16 11.69 -14.31
C GLY A 370 19.03 10.65 -14.19
N THR A 371 18.48 10.51 -13.00
CA THR A 371 17.42 9.52 -12.72
C THR A 371 16.14 10.22 -12.25
N ILE A 372 14.97 9.75 -12.70
CA ILE A 372 13.69 10.12 -12.10
C ILE A 372 13.59 9.41 -10.75
N ILE A 373 13.34 10.16 -9.68
CA ILE A 373 13.03 9.58 -8.36
C ILE A 373 11.57 9.15 -8.36
N ALA A 374 11.31 7.86 -8.17
CA ALA A 374 9.95 7.33 -8.09
C ALA A 374 9.19 7.96 -6.91
N GLY A 375 7.94 8.37 -7.13
CA GLY A 375 7.10 9.06 -6.13
C GLY A 375 7.23 10.59 -6.12
N ASN A 376 8.07 11.18 -6.97
CA ASN A 376 8.17 12.64 -7.12
C ASN A 376 7.14 13.22 -8.11
N GLY A 377 5.95 12.64 -8.26
CA GLY A 377 4.90 13.24 -9.10
C GLY A 377 4.10 14.29 -8.34
N GLY A 378 3.52 15.24 -9.07
CA GLY A 378 2.63 16.23 -8.48
C GLY A 378 1.34 15.55 -8.05
N ASN A 379 0.93 15.72 -6.81
CA ASN A 379 -0.35 15.19 -6.36
C ASN A 379 -1.50 16.05 -6.88
N GLY A 380 -2.65 15.45 -7.11
CA GLY A 380 -3.88 16.18 -7.39
C GLY A 380 -4.30 17.05 -6.20
N GLY A 381 -4.91 18.20 -6.50
CA GLY A 381 -5.44 19.12 -5.51
C GLY A 381 -6.72 18.59 -4.88
N ALA A 382 -7.03 19.02 -3.65
CA ALA A 382 -8.30 18.66 -3.02
C ALA A 382 -9.48 19.39 -3.69
N GLY A 383 -10.64 18.74 -3.78
CA GLY A 383 -11.88 19.42 -4.14
C GLY A 383 -12.32 20.42 -3.07
N GLY A 384 -13.00 21.48 -3.51
CA GLY A 384 -13.55 22.50 -2.61
C GLY A 384 -14.75 21.99 -1.84
N ALA A 385 -14.98 22.51 -0.63
CA ALA A 385 -16.16 22.17 0.14
C ALA A 385 -17.44 22.73 -0.50
N GLY A 386 -18.55 22.03 -0.32
CA GLY A 386 -19.87 22.51 -0.70
C GLY A 386 -20.39 23.60 0.26
N TYR A 387 -21.40 24.34 -0.19
CA TYR A 387 -22.02 25.41 0.60
C TYR A 387 -22.65 24.90 1.89
N ALA A 388 -22.22 25.44 3.04
CA ALA A 388 -22.83 25.19 4.34
C ALA A 388 -24.00 26.14 4.62
N ALA A 389 -25.23 25.63 4.52
CA ALA A 389 -26.46 26.39 4.72
C ALA A 389 -26.78 26.67 6.21
N ASP A 390 -26.01 26.14 7.15
CA ASP A 390 -26.14 26.39 8.59
C ASP A 390 -25.26 27.53 9.13
N GLY A 391 -24.59 28.26 8.25
CA GLY A 391 -23.84 29.46 8.61
C GLY A 391 -24.73 30.62 9.09
N PRO A 392 -24.16 31.64 9.74
CA PRO A 392 -24.89 32.79 10.29
C PRO A 392 -25.61 33.66 9.26
N ALA A 393 -25.31 33.48 7.96
CA ALA A 393 -26.01 34.13 6.84
C ALA A 393 -26.87 33.12 6.02
N GLY A 394 -27.05 31.90 6.51
CA GLY A 394 -27.77 30.82 5.83
C GLY A 394 -29.29 31.03 5.81
N PRO A 395 -29.99 30.41 4.85
CA PRO A 395 -31.45 30.45 4.81
C PRO A 395 -32.05 29.71 6.01
N ALA A 396 -33.30 30.03 6.36
CA ALA A 396 -34.01 29.30 7.42
C ALA A 396 -34.26 27.83 7.06
N ILE A 397 -34.50 27.53 5.78
CA ILE A 397 -34.68 26.20 5.20
C ILE A 397 -33.87 26.14 3.90
N GLY A 398 -33.10 25.08 3.67
CA GLY A 398 -32.25 24.94 2.49
C GLY A 398 -31.31 23.75 2.56
N ASN A 399 -30.97 23.19 1.39
CA ASN A 399 -30.01 22.10 1.28
C ASN A 399 -28.58 22.62 1.43
N GLY A 400 -27.66 21.74 1.82
CA GLY A 400 -26.23 22.01 1.67
C GLY A 400 -25.77 21.76 0.23
N GLY A 401 -24.74 22.47 -0.22
CA GLY A 401 -24.16 22.27 -1.55
C GLY A 401 -23.25 21.04 -1.61
N ASP A 402 -23.08 20.44 -2.79
CA ASP A 402 -22.19 19.29 -2.98
C ASP A 402 -20.70 19.70 -2.91
N GLY A 403 -19.84 18.80 -2.43
CA GLY A 403 -18.39 18.97 -2.47
C GLY A 403 -17.82 18.79 -3.88
N GLY A 404 -16.73 19.50 -4.18
CA GLY A 404 -16.02 19.39 -5.46
C GLY A 404 -15.20 18.12 -5.57
N HIS A 405 -14.95 17.63 -6.78
CA HIS A 405 -14.11 16.47 -7.01
C HIS A 405 -12.63 16.76 -6.72
N GLY A 406 -11.89 15.78 -6.22
CA GLY A 406 -10.43 15.86 -6.12
C GLY A 406 -9.77 15.82 -7.49
N GLY A 407 -8.65 16.53 -7.64
CA GLY A 407 -7.88 16.55 -8.88
C GLY A 407 -7.12 15.25 -9.10
N ALA A 408 -6.85 14.89 -10.36
CA ALA A 408 -5.99 13.75 -10.67
C ALA A 408 -4.52 14.03 -10.32
N GLY A 409 -3.79 12.99 -9.91
CA GLY A 409 -2.34 13.07 -9.81
C GLY A 409 -1.68 13.22 -11.18
N GLY A 410 -0.51 13.88 -11.23
CA GLY A 410 0.39 13.77 -12.38
C GLY A 410 0.87 12.34 -12.55
N PHE A 411 1.63 12.02 -13.61
CA PHE A 411 2.03 10.63 -13.95
C PHE A 411 2.56 9.82 -12.76
N TYR A 412 3.32 10.43 -11.84
CA TYR A 412 3.87 9.77 -10.65
C TYR A 412 3.19 10.17 -9.33
N GLY A 413 2.14 10.99 -9.42
CA GLY A 413 1.47 11.61 -8.27
C GLY A 413 0.22 10.86 -7.84
N ASN A 414 -0.18 11.11 -6.61
CA ASN A 414 -1.42 10.57 -6.05
C ASN A 414 -2.61 11.44 -6.42
N GLY A 415 -3.81 10.84 -6.40
CA GLY A 415 -5.05 11.57 -6.57
C GLY A 415 -5.35 12.50 -5.37
N GLY A 416 -6.01 13.62 -5.64
CA GLY A 416 -6.45 14.58 -4.63
C GLY A 416 -7.73 14.13 -3.93
N ALA A 417 -7.93 14.53 -2.67
CA ALA A 417 -9.16 14.20 -1.95
C ALA A 417 -10.37 14.94 -2.53
N GLY A 418 -11.55 14.31 -2.49
CA GLY A 418 -12.81 14.99 -2.75
C GLY A 418 -13.15 16.00 -1.66
N GLY A 419 -13.87 17.05 -2.03
CA GLY A 419 -14.37 18.07 -1.12
C GLY A 419 -15.55 17.58 -0.30
N ALA A 420 -15.69 18.06 0.93
CA ALA A 420 -16.83 17.72 1.77
C ALA A 420 -18.13 18.37 1.26
N GLY A 421 -19.24 17.67 1.36
CA GLY A 421 -20.58 18.23 1.17
C GLY A 421 -20.93 19.22 2.30
N GLY A 422 -21.70 20.24 1.98
CA GLY A 422 -22.13 21.26 2.93
C GLY A 422 -23.32 20.81 3.76
N ASN A 423 -23.43 21.33 4.99
CA ASN A 423 -24.59 21.04 5.84
C ASN A 423 -25.85 21.77 5.37
N SER A 424 -27.03 21.18 5.62
CA SER A 424 -28.32 21.84 5.39
C SER A 424 -28.58 22.96 6.40
N ALA A 425 -29.56 23.82 6.11
CA ALA A 425 -30.04 24.81 7.06
C ALA A 425 -30.61 24.17 8.34
N PRO A 426 -30.60 24.87 9.50
CA PRO A 426 -31.12 24.33 10.75
C PRO A 426 -32.63 24.06 10.73
N GLY A 427 -33.41 24.78 9.91
CA GLY A 427 -34.86 24.59 9.80
C GLY A 427 -35.30 23.53 8.79
N GLY A 428 -34.36 22.85 8.13
CA GLY A 428 -34.62 21.68 7.27
C GLY A 428 -33.94 21.73 5.91
N GLY A 429 -33.78 20.57 5.28
CA GLY A 429 -33.12 20.37 3.98
C GLY A 429 -32.14 19.20 4.00
N ASN A 430 -31.73 18.72 2.83
CA ASN A 430 -30.77 17.63 2.71
C ASN A 430 -29.33 18.15 2.89
N GLY A 431 -28.47 17.34 3.50
CA GLY A 431 -27.02 17.58 3.44
C GLY A 431 -26.50 17.42 2.01
N GLY A 432 -25.48 18.19 1.65
CA GLY A 432 -24.80 18.05 0.36
C GLY A 432 -23.98 16.77 0.29
N ASN A 433 -23.80 16.22 -0.91
CA ASN A 433 -22.98 15.04 -1.12
C ASN A 433 -21.49 15.40 -1.08
N GLY A 434 -20.65 14.47 -0.66
CA GLY A 434 -19.21 14.59 -0.79
C GLY A 434 -18.75 14.42 -2.24
N GLY A 435 -17.71 15.15 -2.64
CA GLY A 435 -17.09 15.02 -3.95
C GLY A 435 -16.26 13.74 -4.06
N THR A 436 -16.10 13.17 -5.25
CA THR A 436 -15.25 11.98 -5.42
C THR A 436 -13.76 12.34 -5.27
N GLY A 437 -12.95 11.38 -4.82
CA GLY A 437 -11.50 11.48 -4.88
C GLY A 437 -10.99 11.43 -6.32
N GLY A 438 -9.85 12.07 -6.57
CA GLY A 438 -9.17 12.02 -7.86
C GLY A 438 -8.41 10.72 -8.07
N ASP A 439 -8.23 10.32 -9.32
CA ASP A 439 -7.43 9.13 -9.65
C ASP A 439 -5.93 9.40 -9.48
N SER A 440 -5.16 8.36 -9.19
CA SER A 440 -3.70 8.42 -9.24
C SER A 440 -3.19 8.59 -10.67
N GLY A 441 -1.97 9.10 -10.82
CA GLY A 441 -1.23 8.93 -12.07
C GLY A 441 -0.90 7.46 -12.33
N ALA A 442 -0.47 7.17 -13.56
CA ALA A 442 -0.08 5.84 -14.04
C ALA A 442 1.09 5.18 -13.27
N MET A 443 1.88 5.96 -12.55
CA MET A 443 2.96 5.52 -11.65
C MET A 443 2.71 6.03 -10.22
N GLY A 444 1.52 6.60 -9.97
CA GLY A 444 1.06 7.05 -8.66
C GLY A 444 0.76 5.87 -7.76
N SER A 445 0.89 6.09 -6.44
CA SER A 445 0.76 5.00 -5.47
C SER A 445 -0.64 4.91 -4.86
N SER A 446 -1.41 6.00 -4.92
CA SER A 446 -2.74 6.06 -4.30
C SER A 446 -3.74 6.95 -5.03
N GLY A 447 -4.99 6.49 -5.09
CA GLY A 447 -6.13 7.33 -5.44
C GLY A 447 -6.55 8.21 -4.27
N GLY A 448 -7.22 9.32 -4.56
CA GLY A 448 -7.69 10.26 -3.55
C GLY A 448 -8.88 9.73 -2.74
N ARG A 449 -9.00 10.10 -1.47
CA ARG A 449 -10.18 9.76 -0.68
C ARG A 449 -11.41 10.50 -1.21
N GLY A 450 -12.58 9.87 -1.20
CA GLY A 450 -13.85 10.56 -1.36
C GLY A 450 -14.07 11.58 -0.24
N GLY A 451 -14.73 12.69 -0.57
CA GLY A 451 -15.13 13.71 0.38
C GLY A 451 -16.28 13.22 1.24
N ASP A 452 -16.34 13.70 2.48
CA ASP A 452 -17.41 13.36 3.40
C ASP A 452 -18.69 14.14 3.09
N ARG A 453 -19.82 13.60 3.52
CA ARG A 453 -21.16 14.22 3.59
C ARG A 453 -21.28 15.60 4.24
N GLY A 454 -22.37 16.27 3.88
CA GLY A 454 -23.08 17.23 4.72
C GLY A 454 -24.15 16.62 5.63
N VAL A 455 -24.40 17.23 6.79
CA VAL A 455 -25.48 16.87 7.72
C VAL A 455 -26.78 17.57 7.34
N GLY A 456 -27.93 16.89 7.46
CA GLY A 456 -29.23 17.53 7.21
C GLY A 456 -30.43 16.83 7.83
N THR A 457 -31.64 17.14 7.34
CA THR A 457 -32.82 16.30 7.61
C THR A 457 -32.56 14.91 7.06
N ASN A 458 -32.15 14.83 5.79
CA ASN A 458 -31.51 13.63 5.27
C ASN A 458 -30.02 13.91 5.13
N GLY A 459 -29.18 12.97 5.53
CA GLY A 459 -27.74 13.08 5.32
C GLY A 459 -27.37 13.07 3.84
N GLY A 460 -26.36 13.86 3.46
CA GLY A 460 -25.79 13.78 2.10
C GLY A 460 -24.97 12.50 1.91
N ALA A 461 -24.85 11.98 0.70
CA ALA A 461 -24.03 10.80 0.45
C ALA A 461 -22.51 11.13 0.55
N GLY A 462 -21.71 10.13 0.88
CA GLY A 462 -20.25 10.22 0.78
C GLY A 462 -19.76 10.13 -0.65
N GLY A 463 -18.64 10.79 -0.94
CA GLY A 463 -17.98 10.72 -2.25
C GLY A 463 -17.29 9.37 -2.48
N GLY A 464 -17.25 8.89 -3.71
CA GLY A 464 -16.45 7.72 -4.07
C GLY A 464 -14.94 7.98 -3.98
N GLY A 465 -14.15 6.98 -3.60
CA GLY A 465 -12.70 7.04 -3.64
C GLY A 465 -12.15 6.97 -5.06
N GLY A 466 -11.01 7.62 -5.31
CA GLY A 466 -10.33 7.60 -6.60
C GLY A 466 -9.58 6.29 -6.84
N ASN A 467 -9.41 5.93 -8.10
CA ASN A 467 -8.72 4.71 -8.49
C ASN A 467 -7.20 4.89 -8.43
N ALA A 468 -6.48 3.78 -8.27
CA ALA A 468 -5.03 3.72 -8.38
C ALA A 468 -4.61 2.76 -9.50
N ILE A 469 -3.79 3.25 -10.42
CA ILE A 469 -3.23 2.46 -11.53
C ILE A 469 -1.71 2.59 -11.51
N SER A 470 -1.01 1.44 -11.41
CA SER A 470 0.44 1.38 -11.42
C SER A 470 0.97 0.56 -12.60
N TYR A 471 1.71 1.22 -13.49
CA TYR A 471 2.58 0.62 -14.51
C TYR A 471 4.04 0.50 -14.01
N GLY A 472 4.30 0.87 -12.76
CA GLY A 472 5.62 0.88 -12.15
C GLY A 472 5.87 -0.31 -11.23
N THR A 473 6.85 -0.17 -10.35
CA THR A 473 7.16 -1.11 -9.26
C THR A 473 6.58 -0.66 -7.91
N ALA A 474 5.78 0.41 -7.89
CA ALA A 474 5.15 0.95 -6.69
C ALA A 474 3.79 0.28 -6.42
N ASN A 475 3.42 0.22 -5.13
CA ASN A 475 2.12 -0.28 -4.68
C ASN A 475 1.00 0.62 -5.24
N ALA A 476 -0.15 0.00 -5.52
CA ALA A 476 -1.36 0.71 -5.93
C ALA A 476 -2.42 0.57 -4.83
N THR A 477 -2.88 1.70 -4.29
CA THR A 477 -3.92 1.73 -3.25
C THR A 477 -5.10 2.58 -3.70
N GLY A 478 -6.27 1.98 -3.88
CA GLY A 478 -7.47 2.73 -4.18
C GLY A 478 -7.81 3.67 -3.03
N GLY A 479 -8.35 4.85 -3.34
CA GLY A 479 -8.80 5.80 -2.33
C GLY A 479 -10.00 5.25 -1.56
N ALA A 480 -10.09 5.52 -0.25
CA ALA A 480 -11.29 5.15 0.50
C ALA A 480 -12.49 6.03 0.08
N GLY A 481 -13.69 5.48 0.19
CA GLY A 481 -14.92 6.27 0.12
C GLY A 481 -15.02 7.27 1.26
N GLY A 482 -15.77 8.35 1.04
CA GLY A 482 -16.22 9.26 2.09
C GLY A 482 -17.43 8.68 2.81
N ASP A 483 -17.63 9.04 4.07
CA ASP A 483 -18.76 8.53 4.84
C ASP A 483 -20.08 9.18 4.37
N GLY A 484 -21.25 8.62 4.73
CA GLY A 484 -22.62 9.09 4.41
C GLY A 484 -23.33 9.81 5.56
N GLY A 485 -24.06 10.91 5.32
CA GLY A 485 -24.39 11.99 6.28
C GLY A 485 -25.31 11.68 7.44
N ALA A 486 -25.21 12.44 8.54
CA ALA A 486 -26.18 12.29 9.61
C ALA A 486 -27.53 12.92 9.20
N GLY A 487 -28.62 12.18 9.38
CA GLY A 487 -30.01 12.61 9.22
C GLY A 487 -30.62 13.00 10.55
N SER A 488 -30.24 14.15 11.13
CA SER A 488 -30.56 14.49 12.52
C SER A 488 -31.20 15.87 12.72
N ARG A 489 -31.35 16.69 11.67
CA ARG A 489 -31.91 18.06 11.77
C ARG A 489 -33.43 18.08 11.50
N GLY A 490 -34.22 17.31 12.26
CA GLY A 490 -35.70 17.28 12.18
C GLY A 490 -36.33 15.94 12.63
N THR A 491 -37.66 15.86 12.68
CA THR A 491 -38.38 14.59 12.95
C THR A 491 -38.52 13.76 11.67
N GLY A 492 -37.73 12.68 11.50
CA GLY A 492 -37.91 11.73 10.39
C GLY A 492 -36.76 11.58 9.39
N GLY A 493 -35.53 11.93 9.75
CA GLY A 493 -34.40 12.00 8.81
C GLY A 493 -33.68 10.69 8.52
N THR A 494 -33.35 10.37 7.26
CA THR A 494 -32.52 9.19 6.95
C THR A 494 -31.03 9.55 6.94
N GLY A 495 -30.19 8.65 7.43
CA GLY A 495 -28.75 8.72 7.22
C GLY A 495 -28.39 8.67 5.73
N GLY A 496 -27.36 9.40 5.32
CA GLY A 496 -26.84 9.39 3.97
C GLY A 496 -26.02 8.13 3.69
N ALA A 497 -25.92 7.72 2.43
CA ALA A 497 -25.15 6.55 2.04
C ALA A 497 -23.64 6.80 2.03
N GLY A 498 -22.84 5.82 2.44
CA GLY A 498 -21.38 5.86 2.30
C GLY A 498 -20.92 5.77 0.85
N GLY A 499 -19.79 6.39 0.51
CA GLY A 499 -19.19 6.35 -0.82
C GLY A 499 -18.43 5.04 -1.07
N GLY A 500 -18.41 4.56 -2.31
CA GLY A 500 -17.62 3.35 -2.66
C GLY A 500 -16.11 3.62 -2.62
N GLY A 501 -15.32 2.59 -2.28
CA GLY A 501 -13.87 2.64 -2.36
C GLY A 501 -13.35 2.54 -3.81
N GLY A 502 -12.23 3.20 -4.09
CA GLY A 502 -11.59 3.19 -5.40
C GLY A 502 -10.89 1.87 -5.70
N ALA A 503 -10.78 1.51 -6.98
CA ALA A 503 -10.10 0.29 -7.41
C ALA A 503 -8.57 0.46 -7.41
N ALA A 504 -7.82 -0.64 -7.28
CA ALA A 504 -6.37 -0.67 -7.43
C ALA A 504 -5.94 -1.66 -8.52
N GLN A 505 -5.09 -1.23 -9.43
CA GLN A 505 -4.60 -2.05 -10.54
C GLN A 505 -3.09 -1.96 -10.71
N ILE A 506 -2.44 -3.11 -10.79
CA ILE A 506 -1.04 -3.23 -11.23
C ILE A 506 -1.00 -3.87 -12.61
N LEU A 507 -0.55 -3.11 -13.60
CA LEU A 507 -0.53 -3.54 -15.01
C LEU A 507 0.86 -3.99 -15.47
N ASN A 508 1.90 -3.68 -14.69
CA ASN A 508 3.27 -4.05 -15.00
C ASN A 508 3.54 -5.53 -14.68
N GLY A 509 3.72 -6.32 -15.73
CA GLY A 509 4.06 -7.74 -15.67
C GLY A 509 5.35 -8.06 -14.92
N ALA A 510 6.27 -7.13 -14.67
CA ALA A 510 7.49 -7.38 -13.90
C ALA A 510 7.41 -6.90 -12.43
N SER A 511 6.28 -6.30 -12.02
CA SER A 511 6.15 -5.69 -10.70
C SER A 511 5.96 -6.72 -9.58
N ALA A 512 6.58 -6.47 -8.43
CA ALA A 512 6.38 -7.20 -7.18
C ALA A 512 5.45 -6.45 -6.19
N ALA A 513 4.84 -5.35 -6.63
CA ALA A 513 4.08 -4.45 -5.77
C ALA A 513 2.72 -5.03 -5.32
N THR A 514 2.17 -4.45 -4.26
CA THR A 514 0.86 -4.78 -3.69
C THR A 514 -0.25 -3.92 -4.31
N ALA A 515 -1.35 -4.54 -4.74
CA ALA A 515 -2.58 -3.85 -5.10
C ALA A 515 -3.60 -3.96 -3.96
N THR A 516 -4.11 -2.84 -3.46
CA THR A 516 -5.09 -2.81 -2.36
C THR A 516 -6.27 -1.94 -2.76
N GLY A 517 -7.46 -2.51 -2.82
CA GLY A 517 -8.67 -1.72 -3.07
C GLY A 517 -8.97 -0.77 -1.92
N GLY A 518 -9.57 0.39 -2.21
CA GLY A 518 -9.96 1.34 -1.18
C GLY A 518 -11.14 0.84 -0.34
N ALA A 519 -11.20 1.17 0.95
CA ALA A 519 -12.36 0.83 1.77
C ALA A 519 -13.61 1.62 1.34
N GLY A 520 -14.79 1.04 1.46
CA GLY A 520 -16.06 1.75 1.38
C GLY A 520 -16.25 2.68 2.59
N GLY A 521 -16.94 3.80 2.38
CA GLY A 521 -17.30 4.73 3.45
C GLY A 521 -18.47 4.20 4.28
N ALA A 522 -18.52 4.59 5.55
CA ALA A 522 -19.61 4.19 6.44
C ALA A 522 -20.92 4.90 6.07
N GLY A 523 -22.05 4.27 6.31
CA GLY A 523 -23.36 4.89 6.25
C GLY A 523 -23.58 5.89 7.39
N GLY A 524 -24.54 6.80 7.20
CA GLY A 524 -24.84 7.84 8.18
C GLY A 524 -25.85 7.43 9.23
N ASP A 525 -25.72 7.99 10.42
CA ASP A 525 -26.74 7.83 11.45
C ASP A 525 -27.99 8.65 11.13
N GLY A 526 -29.16 8.16 11.49
CA GLY A 526 -30.43 8.87 11.30
C GLY A 526 -31.56 8.29 12.12
N ASN A 527 -32.80 8.62 11.78
CA ASN A 527 -33.96 7.85 12.21
C ASN A 527 -33.87 6.44 11.65
N ASP A 528 -33.65 6.35 10.34
CA ASP A 528 -33.13 5.15 9.68
C ASP A 528 -31.66 5.38 9.35
N GLY A 529 -30.84 4.37 9.58
CA GLY A 529 -29.43 4.38 9.23
C GLY A 529 -29.22 4.34 7.72
N GLY A 530 -28.21 5.07 7.23
CA GLY A 530 -27.80 5.05 5.84
C GLY A 530 -27.00 3.79 5.51
N ASN A 531 -27.12 3.32 4.27
CA ASN A 531 -26.32 2.18 3.80
C ASN A 531 -24.87 2.57 3.60
N ALA A 532 -23.96 1.63 3.79
CA ALA A 532 -22.54 1.88 3.57
C ALA A 532 -22.12 1.75 2.11
N GLY A 533 -20.90 2.19 1.81
CA GLY A 533 -20.26 2.03 0.51
C GLY A 533 -19.59 0.68 0.33
N VAL A 534 -19.53 0.21 -0.91
CA VAL A 534 -18.79 -1.01 -1.28
C VAL A 534 -17.27 -0.79 -1.25
N GLY A 535 -16.52 -1.83 -0.94
CA GLY A 535 -15.06 -1.84 -1.03
C GLY A 535 -14.56 -1.90 -2.49
N GLY A 536 -13.43 -1.26 -2.75
CA GLY A 536 -12.81 -1.20 -4.07
C GLY A 536 -12.19 -2.52 -4.50
N ALA A 537 -12.26 -2.85 -5.79
CA ALA A 537 -11.61 -4.04 -6.33
C ALA A 537 -10.08 -3.87 -6.41
N ALA A 538 -9.35 -4.99 -6.39
CA ALA A 538 -7.90 -5.02 -6.57
C ALA A 538 -7.50 -6.03 -7.64
N SER A 539 -6.63 -5.65 -8.57
CA SER A 539 -6.14 -6.54 -9.62
C SER A 539 -4.65 -6.38 -9.88
N THR A 540 -3.98 -7.49 -10.22
CA THR A 540 -2.57 -7.47 -10.64
C THR A 540 -2.29 -8.41 -11.80
N ARG A 541 -1.44 -7.96 -12.73
CA ARG A 541 -0.80 -8.76 -13.78
C ARG A 541 0.70 -8.99 -13.52
N GLY A 542 1.22 -8.52 -12.39
CA GLY A 542 2.66 -8.58 -12.09
C GLY A 542 3.13 -10.00 -11.83
N THR A 543 4.18 -10.44 -12.53
CA THR A 543 4.84 -11.76 -12.42
C THR A 543 5.93 -11.84 -11.35
N GLY A 544 6.15 -10.76 -10.59
CA GLY A 544 7.05 -10.77 -9.44
C GLY A 544 6.51 -11.59 -8.27
N ASN A 545 7.29 -11.72 -7.20
CA ASN A 545 6.83 -12.34 -5.95
C ASN A 545 5.90 -11.36 -5.21
N VAL A 546 4.68 -11.18 -5.74
CA VAL A 546 3.67 -10.22 -5.26
C VAL A 546 3.45 -10.41 -3.77
N THR A 547 3.67 -9.37 -2.97
CA THR A 547 3.61 -9.44 -1.49
C THR A 547 2.19 -9.47 -0.92
N GLY A 548 1.17 -9.17 -1.73
CA GLY A 548 -0.25 -9.26 -1.36
C GLY A 548 -1.16 -8.57 -2.37
N VAL A 549 -2.41 -9.04 -2.48
CA VAL A 549 -3.51 -8.32 -3.14
C VAL A 549 -4.73 -8.50 -2.26
N THR A 550 -5.31 -7.38 -1.84
CA THR A 550 -6.47 -7.38 -0.95
C THR A 550 -7.55 -6.47 -1.52
N GLY A 551 -8.77 -6.97 -1.62
CA GLY A 551 -9.92 -6.13 -1.92
C GLY A 551 -10.14 -5.12 -0.79
N GLY A 552 -10.72 -3.96 -1.11
CA GLY A 552 -11.12 -3.01 -0.09
C GLY A 552 -12.22 -3.58 0.79
N THR A 553 -12.25 -3.24 2.08
CA THR A 553 -13.38 -3.63 2.93
C THR A 553 -14.62 -2.83 2.57
N GLY A 554 -15.81 -3.40 2.71
CA GLY A 554 -17.05 -2.64 2.71
C GLY A 554 -17.11 -1.71 3.92
N GLY A 555 -17.88 -0.62 3.82
CA GLY A 555 -18.14 0.26 4.95
C GLY A 555 -19.21 -0.31 5.90
N ASP A 556 -19.27 0.21 7.12
CA ASP A 556 -20.30 -0.16 8.09
C ASP A 556 -21.59 0.64 7.86
N GLY A 557 -22.75 0.01 8.06
CA GLY A 557 -24.05 0.66 7.98
C GLY A 557 -24.26 1.66 9.14
N GLY A 558 -24.99 2.74 8.86
CA GLY A 558 -25.28 3.76 9.87
C GLY A 558 -26.32 3.30 10.89
N THR A 559 -26.36 3.96 12.05
CA THR A 559 -27.31 3.61 13.12
C THR A 559 -28.69 4.26 12.90
N GLY A 560 -29.76 3.50 13.14
CA GLY A 560 -31.14 3.94 13.14
C GLY A 560 -31.63 4.24 14.55
N SER A 561 -31.70 5.51 14.94
CA SER A 561 -32.06 5.93 16.30
C SER A 561 -33.54 5.72 16.66
N THR A 562 -34.43 5.65 15.67
CA THR A 562 -35.87 5.37 15.89
C THR A 562 -36.44 4.30 14.95
N GLY A 563 -35.74 4.00 13.86
CA GLY A 563 -36.12 3.03 12.85
C GLY A 563 -35.00 2.01 12.63
N SER A 564 -34.80 1.58 11.37
CA SER A 564 -33.88 0.48 11.06
C SER A 564 -32.44 0.95 10.90
N GLY A 565 -31.48 0.10 11.25
CA GLY A 565 -30.07 0.31 10.92
C GLY A 565 -29.80 0.15 9.41
N GLY A 566 -28.76 0.82 8.92
CA GLY A 566 -28.36 0.74 7.51
C GLY A 566 -27.60 -0.54 7.19
N SER A 567 -27.61 -0.99 5.93
CA SER A 567 -26.84 -2.17 5.53
C SER A 567 -25.34 -1.88 5.45
N GLY A 568 -24.51 -2.86 5.82
CA GLY A 568 -23.08 -2.86 5.54
C GLY A 568 -22.80 -2.99 4.04
N GLY A 569 -21.63 -2.53 3.61
CA GLY A 569 -21.21 -2.57 2.21
C GLY A 569 -20.51 -3.89 1.86
N ASP A 570 -20.58 -4.31 0.60
CA ASP A 570 -19.85 -5.49 0.15
C ASP A 570 -18.34 -5.26 0.10
N GLY A 571 -17.56 -6.30 0.34
CA GLY A 571 -16.11 -6.31 0.19
C GLY A 571 -15.67 -6.33 -1.27
N GLY A 572 -14.52 -5.72 -1.55
CA GLY A 572 -13.94 -5.61 -2.88
C GLY A 572 -13.42 -6.95 -3.44
N ASN A 573 -13.62 -7.16 -4.74
CA ASN A 573 -13.12 -8.35 -5.41
C ASN A 573 -11.61 -8.28 -5.69
N VAL A 574 -10.97 -9.44 -5.76
CA VAL A 574 -9.57 -9.62 -6.12
C VAL A 574 -9.43 -10.47 -7.38
N GLU A 575 -8.63 -10.01 -8.33
CA GLU A 575 -8.30 -10.74 -9.56
C GLU A 575 -6.79 -10.76 -9.80
N VAL A 576 -6.22 -11.95 -9.95
CA VAL A 576 -4.78 -12.15 -10.13
C VAL A 576 -4.50 -12.95 -11.39
N ASN A 577 -3.80 -12.32 -12.33
CA ASN A 577 -3.32 -12.96 -13.54
C ASN A 577 -1.78 -13.05 -13.50
N ASN A 578 -1.27 -14.04 -12.75
CA ASN A 578 0.16 -14.27 -12.55
C ASN A 578 0.49 -15.76 -12.31
N ASP A 579 1.28 -16.36 -13.21
CA ASP A 579 1.76 -17.74 -13.11
C ASP A 579 2.91 -17.98 -12.10
N ALA A 580 3.61 -16.95 -11.67
CA ALA A 580 4.77 -17.04 -10.79
C ALA A 580 4.48 -16.69 -9.31
N SER A 581 3.23 -16.36 -8.97
CA SER A 581 2.87 -15.97 -7.60
C SER A 581 2.98 -17.14 -6.62
N THR A 582 3.50 -16.85 -5.43
CA THR A 582 3.59 -17.81 -4.30
C THR A 582 2.88 -17.32 -3.03
N VAL A 583 2.24 -16.15 -3.06
CA VAL A 583 1.65 -15.47 -1.89
C VAL A 583 0.12 -15.58 -1.89
N SER A 584 -0.51 -15.51 -0.71
CA SER A 584 -1.98 -15.60 -0.55
C SER A 584 -2.69 -14.30 -0.93
N PHE A 585 -3.85 -14.43 -1.59
CA PHE A 585 -4.73 -13.33 -1.99
C PHE A 585 -6.07 -13.43 -1.28
N VAL A 586 -6.61 -12.29 -0.82
CA VAL A 586 -7.80 -12.27 0.04
C VAL A 586 -8.80 -11.24 -0.46
N GLY A 587 -10.05 -11.64 -0.60
CA GLY A 587 -11.15 -10.74 -0.96
C GLY A 587 -11.38 -9.73 0.16
N GLY A 588 -11.92 -8.55 -0.16
CA GLY A 588 -12.26 -7.57 0.87
C GLY A 588 -13.32 -8.12 1.82
N ALA A 589 -13.25 -7.78 3.11
CA ALA A 589 -14.34 -8.11 4.04
C ALA A 589 -15.59 -7.27 3.73
N GLY A 590 -16.77 -7.84 3.89
CA GLY A 590 -18.03 -7.08 3.95
C GLY A 590 -18.09 -6.27 5.24
N GLY A 591 -18.74 -5.11 5.18
CA GLY A 591 -18.92 -4.23 6.34
C GLY A 591 -20.09 -4.66 7.22
N HIS A 592 -20.10 -4.18 8.46
CA HIS A 592 -21.12 -4.53 9.44
C HIS A 592 -22.44 -3.82 9.14
N GLY A 593 -23.57 -4.45 9.44
CA GLY A 593 -24.86 -3.79 9.46
C GLY A 593 -24.97 -2.84 10.66
N GLY A 594 -25.64 -1.71 10.47
CA GLY A 594 -25.85 -0.73 11.54
C GLY A 594 -26.91 -1.18 12.56
N ASP A 595 -26.78 -0.74 13.80
CA ASP A 595 -27.79 -0.96 14.83
C ASP A 595 -29.06 -0.14 14.54
N GLY A 596 -30.24 -0.69 14.83
CA GLY A 596 -31.53 0.00 14.69
C GLY A 596 -32.39 -0.10 15.94
N ALA A 597 -33.13 0.95 16.27
CA ALA A 597 -34.12 0.93 17.35
C ALA A 597 -35.29 -0.02 17.04
N THR A 598 -35.62 -0.21 15.75
CA THR A 598 -36.52 -1.28 15.29
C THR A 598 -35.71 -2.50 14.87
N ASP A 599 -35.22 -2.50 13.64
CA ASP A 599 -34.53 -3.64 13.02
C ASP A 599 -33.05 -3.31 12.79
N GLY A 600 -32.17 -4.26 13.01
CA GLY A 600 -30.76 -4.14 12.66
C GLY A 600 -30.55 -4.22 11.15
N GLY A 601 -29.54 -3.50 10.65
CA GLY A 601 -29.13 -3.57 9.26
C GLY A 601 -28.43 -4.89 8.92
N ALA A 602 -28.53 -5.35 7.68
CA ALA A 602 -27.80 -6.53 7.22
C ALA A 602 -26.29 -6.25 7.08
N GLY A 603 -25.44 -7.22 7.39
CA GLY A 603 -24.01 -7.18 7.05
C GLY A 603 -23.78 -7.38 5.56
N GLY A 604 -22.70 -6.79 5.02
CA GLY A 604 -22.33 -6.89 3.61
C GLY A 604 -21.63 -8.20 3.26
N ASP A 605 -21.67 -8.59 2.00
CA ASP A 605 -21.02 -9.82 1.54
C ASP A 605 -19.49 -9.65 1.42
N GLY A 606 -18.75 -10.72 1.65
CA GLY A 606 -17.30 -10.76 1.44
C GLY A 606 -16.93 -10.81 -0.05
N GLY A 607 -15.83 -10.15 -0.41
CA GLY A 607 -15.33 -10.07 -1.77
C GLY A 607 -14.84 -11.39 -2.34
N ARG A 608 -14.99 -11.58 -3.65
CA ARG A 608 -14.50 -12.76 -4.38
C ARG A 608 -13.00 -12.66 -4.64
N THR A 609 -12.28 -13.77 -4.59
CA THR A 609 -10.88 -13.87 -5.07
C THR A 609 -10.79 -14.82 -6.25
N THR A 610 -10.14 -14.39 -7.32
CA THR A 610 -9.89 -15.20 -8.54
C THR A 610 -8.41 -15.18 -8.89
N ILE A 611 -7.79 -16.36 -9.07
CA ILE A 611 -6.42 -16.52 -9.57
C ILE A 611 -6.48 -17.26 -10.92
N ASP A 612 -6.21 -16.56 -12.02
CA ASP A 612 -6.28 -17.11 -13.39
C ASP A 612 -4.98 -17.79 -13.85
N GLY A 613 -3.86 -17.54 -13.18
CA GLY A 613 -2.56 -18.09 -13.55
C GLY A 613 -2.47 -19.60 -13.29
N ALA A 614 -2.54 -20.42 -14.33
CA ALA A 614 -2.46 -21.88 -14.23
C ALA A 614 -1.12 -22.39 -13.66
N GLY A 615 -0.04 -21.61 -13.80
CA GLY A 615 1.25 -21.92 -13.18
C GLY A 615 1.36 -21.52 -11.71
N SER A 616 0.43 -20.70 -11.21
CA SER A 616 0.48 -20.08 -9.89
C SER A 616 0.44 -21.12 -8.77
N ARG A 617 1.18 -20.86 -7.67
CA ARG A 617 1.10 -21.66 -6.44
C ARG A 617 0.44 -20.89 -5.29
N ALA A 618 -0.09 -19.72 -5.59
CA ALA A 618 -0.77 -18.85 -4.64
C ALA A 618 -2.10 -19.44 -4.16
N THR A 619 -2.48 -19.06 -2.94
CA THR A 619 -3.77 -19.44 -2.34
C THR A 619 -4.81 -18.36 -2.59
N ALA A 620 -6.00 -18.74 -3.04
CA ALA A 620 -7.15 -17.84 -3.19
C ALA A 620 -8.03 -17.93 -1.94
N THR A 621 -8.31 -16.81 -1.27
CA THR A 621 -9.20 -16.76 -0.11
C THR A 621 -10.33 -15.77 -0.34
N GLY A 622 -11.58 -16.17 -0.17
CA GLY A 622 -12.73 -15.26 -0.19
C GLY A 622 -12.68 -14.29 1.00
N GLY A 623 -13.22 -13.08 0.83
CA GLY A 623 -13.36 -12.13 1.94
C GLY A 623 -14.39 -12.59 2.95
N THR A 624 -14.29 -12.16 4.21
CA THR A 624 -15.31 -12.50 5.23
C THR A 624 -16.59 -11.69 5.01
N GLY A 625 -17.76 -12.26 5.26
CA GLY A 625 -19.02 -11.51 5.35
C GLY A 625 -19.05 -10.64 6.61
N GLY A 626 -19.75 -9.51 6.55
CA GLY A 626 -19.95 -8.62 7.69
C GLY A 626 -21.03 -9.11 8.64
N ASP A 627 -20.90 -8.80 9.92
CA ASP A 627 -21.95 -9.13 10.90
C ASP A 627 -23.19 -8.22 10.71
N GLY A 628 -24.37 -8.74 11.01
CA GLY A 628 -25.61 -7.96 11.05
C GLY A 628 -25.67 -7.05 12.29
N GLY A 629 -26.36 -5.92 12.17
CA GLY A 629 -26.57 -4.98 13.27
C GLY A 629 -27.66 -5.43 14.24
N ASN A 630 -27.69 -4.85 15.43
CA ASN A 630 -28.69 -5.19 16.44
C ASN A 630 -30.01 -4.46 16.23
N GLY A 631 -31.13 -5.13 16.42
CA GLY A 631 -32.47 -4.55 16.44
C GLY A 631 -32.99 -4.38 17.88
N GLY A 632 -33.50 -3.19 18.22
CA GLY A 632 -34.01 -2.92 19.57
C GLY A 632 -35.34 -3.61 19.85
N THR A 633 -36.37 -3.28 19.05
CA THR A 633 -37.75 -3.77 19.22
C THR A 633 -38.17 -4.78 18.14
N GLY A 634 -37.39 -4.90 17.08
CA GLY A 634 -37.63 -5.75 15.92
C GLY A 634 -36.57 -6.85 15.77
N HIS A 635 -36.14 -7.09 14.53
CA HIS A 635 -35.27 -8.20 14.16
C HIS A 635 -33.81 -7.77 14.24
N GLY A 636 -32.94 -8.67 14.70
CA GLY A 636 -31.51 -8.54 14.43
C GLY A 636 -31.25 -8.60 12.92
N GLY A 637 -30.28 -7.83 12.45
CA GLY A 637 -29.87 -7.83 11.05
C GLY A 637 -29.27 -9.18 10.64
N GLY A 638 -29.46 -9.58 9.39
CA GLY A 638 -28.81 -10.79 8.86
C GLY A 638 -27.30 -10.60 8.70
N GLY A 639 -26.51 -11.64 8.96
CA GLY A 639 -25.09 -11.67 8.63
C GLY A 639 -24.85 -11.80 7.13
N GLY A 640 -23.78 -11.16 6.64
CA GLY A 640 -23.35 -11.20 5.26
C GLY A 640 -22.71 -12.53 4.88
N SER A 641 -22.76 -12.89 3.60
CA SER A 641 -22.17 -14.11 3.08
C SER A 641 -20.65 -13.98 2.97
N GLY A 642 -19.94 -15.09 3.17
CA GLY A 642 -18.52 -15.17 2.88
C GLY A 642 -18.24 -15.15 1.37
N GLY A 643 -17.12 -14.55 0.99
CA GLY A 643 -16.69 -14.42 -0.39
C GLY A 643 -16.29 -15.74 -1.04
N THR A 644 -16.43 -15.82 -2.36
CA THR A 644 -16.03 -17.00 -3.14
C THR A 644 -14.53 -16.97 -3.47
N ALA A 645 -13.85 -18.11 -3.41
CA ALA A 645 -12.50 -18.29 -3.93
C ALA A 645 -12.48 -19.14 -5.21
N ILE A 646 -11.72 -18.69 -6.21
CA ILE A 646 -11.43 -19.43 -7.44
C ILE A 646 -9.92 -19.48 -7.66
N ASN A 647 -9.41 -20.69 -7.89
CA ASN A 647 -8.01 -20.88 -8.23
C ASN A 647 -7.87 -21.77 -9.48
N TYR A 648 -7.24 -21.26 -10.53
CA TYR A 648 -6.89 -22.03 -11.73
C TYR A 648 -5.47 -22.64 -11.66
N GLY A 649 -4.67 -22.28 -10.65
CA GLY A 649 -3.31 -22.76 -10.43
C GLY A 649 -3.19 -23.94 -9.48
N ALA A 650 -1.96 -24.24 -9.07
CA ALA A 650 -1.61 -25.35 -8.19
C ALA A 650 -1.84 -25.09 -6.68
N GLY A 651 -2.15 -23.85 -6.28
CA GLY A 651 -2.40 -23.50 -4.88
C GLY A 651 -3.85 -23.76 -4.45
N ASP A 652 -4.14 -23.59 -3.16
CA ASP A 652 -5.45 -23.89 -2.56
C ASP A 652 -6.49 -22.78 -2.81
N ALA A 653 -7.77 -23.12 -2.62
CA ALA A 653 -8.89 -22.19 -2.63
C ALA A 653 -9.69 -22.32 -1.32
N PHE A 654 -9.87 -21.22 -0.60
CA PHE A 654 -10.62 -21.14 0.67
C PHE A 654 -11.79 -20.16 0.55
N GLY A 655 -13.00 -20.63 0.82
CA GLY A 655 -14.16 -19.75 0.97
C GLY A 655 -13.97 -18.75 2.12
N GLY A 656 -14.57 -17.57 1.99
CA GLY A 656 -14.58 -16.59 3.07
C GLY A 656 -15.52 -16.98 4.21
N ALA A 657 -15.19 -16.61 5.44
CA ALA A 657 -16.08 -16.88 6.58
C ALA A 657 -17.38 -16.07 6.47
N ALA A 658 -18.48 -16.65 6.94
CA ALA A 658 -19.76 -15.95 7.05
C ALA A 658 -19.78 -14.92 8.19
N GLY A 659 -20.55 -13.85 8.02
CA GLY A 659 -20.90 -12.92 9.10
C GLY A 659 -22.02 -13.46 9.97
N LYS A 660 -22.02 -13.11 11.26
CA LYS A 660 -23.07 -13.50 12.21
C LYS A 660 -24.31 -12.62 12.05
N GLY A 661 -25.47 -13.14 12.42
CA GLY A 661 -26.65 -12.29 12.63
C GLY A 661 -26.43 -11.31 13.78
N GLY A 662 -27.17 -10.20 13.78
CA GLY A 662 -27.25 -9.29 14.91
C GLY A 662 -28.30 -9.74 15.94
N THR A 663 -28.28 -9.18 17.14
CA THR A 663 -29.27 -9.52 18.19
C THR A 663 -30.58 -8.75 18.02
N GLY A 664 -31.68 -9.25 18.58
CA GLY A 664 -32.95 -8.51 18.60
C GLY A 664 -34.07 -9.20 19.38
N VAL A 665 -35.30 -8.68 19.25
CA VAL A 665 -36.50 -9.39 19.74
C VAL A 665 -36.59 -10.72 18.99
N VAL A 666 -36.53 -10.66 17.66
CA VAL A 666 -36.26 -11.80 16.80
C VAL A 666 -34.76 -11.82 16.49
N GLY A 667 -34.12 -12.98 16.63
CA GLY A 667 -32.71 -13.14 16.30
C GLY A 667 -32.42 -12.93 14.81
N GLY A 668 -31.26 -12.36 14.50
CA GLY A 668 -30.78 -12.20 13.14
C GLY A 668 -30.27 -13.51 12.55
N ASN A 669 -30.51 -13.71 11.25
CA ASN A 669 -30.05 -14.90 10.54
C ASN A 669 -28.52 -14.87 10.36
N GLY A 670 -27.87 -16.02 10.48
CA GLY A 670 -26.44 -16.17 10.16
C GLY A 670 -26.18 -16.11 8.65
N GLY A 671 -25.03 -15.54 8.25
CA GLY A 671 -24.59 -15.50 6.87
C GLY A 671 -24.16 -16.86 6.33
N SER A 672 -24.16 -17.02 5.00
CA SER A 672 -23.69 -18.24 4.36
C SER A 672 -22.17 -18.24 4.20
N GLY A 673 -21.53 -19.39 4.39
CA GLY A 673 -20.09 -19.53 4.19
C GLY A 673 -19.70 -19.46 2.72
N GLY A 674 -18.52 -18.92 2.44
CA GLY A 674 -18.03 -18.73 1.07
C GLY A 674 -17.73 -20.05 0.36
N ALA A 675 -17.97 -20.08 -0.96
CA ALA A 675 -17.66 -21.23 -1.79
C ALA A 675 -16.19 -21.23 -2.27
N ALA A 676 -15.64 -22.42 -2.55
CA ALA A 676 -14.30 -22.59 -3.10
C ALA A 676 -14.31 -23.45 -4.37
N TYR A 677 -13.67 -22.96 -5.43
CA TYR A 677 -13.53 -23.68 -6.70
C TYR A 677 -12.05 -23.76 -7.08
N ASN A 678 -11.52 -24.97 -7.24
CA ASN A 678 -10.16 -25.19 -7.70
C ASN A 678 -10.16 -25.91 -9.05
N TYR A 679 -9.68 -25.24 -10.08
CA TYR A 679 -9.53 -25.77 -11.44
C TYR A 679 -8.11 -26.29 -11.72
N GLY A 680 -7.16 -26.14 -10.78
CA GLY A 680 -5.80 -26.65 -10.91
C GLY A 680 -5.56 -27.87 -10.02
N THR A 681 -4.49 -27.88 -9.23
CA THR A 681 -4.07 -29.07 -8.45
C THR A 681 -4.14 -28.90 -6.94
N GLY A 682 -4.59 -27.73 -6.45
CA GLY A 682 -4.74 -27.49 -5.02
C GLY A 682 -6.11 -27.90 -4.49
N ASN A 683 -6.26 -27.85 -3.17
CA ASN A 683 -7.50 -28.19 -2.49
C ASN A 683 -8.55 -27.08 -2.67
N ALA A 684 -9.82 -27.44 -2.52
CA ALA A 684 -10.93 -26.50 -2.40
C ALA A 684 -11.58 -26.72 -1.04
N THR A 685 -11.67 -25.66 -0.21
CA THR A 685 -12.30 -25.72 1.10
C THR A 685 -13.31 -24.59 1.22
N GLY A 686 -14.60 -24.91 1.35
CA GLY A 686 -15.61 -23.89 1.66
C GLY A 686 -15.43 -23.35 3.09
N ALA A 687 -16.20 -22.34 3.47
CA ALA A 687 -16.29 -21.92 4.87
C ALA A 687 -17.62 -22.32 5.52
N ASP A 688 -17.64 -22.46 6.84
CA ASP A 688 -18.87 -22.75 7.58
C ASP A 688 -19.89 -21.59 7.49
N GLY A 689 -21.17 -21.93 7.54
CA GLY A 689 -22.24 -20.96 7.74
C GLY A 689 -22.26 -20.45 9.17
N ALA A 690 -22.59 -19.17 9.37
CA ALA A 690 -22.65 -18.60 10.71
C ALA A 690 -23.93 -19.04 11.43
N ALA A 691 -23.86 -19.15 12.75
CA ALA A 691 -25.05 -19.39 13.55
C ALA A 691 -26.01 -18.18 13.47
N GLY A 692 -27.31 -18.46 13.51
CA GLY A 692 -28.31 -17.45 13.84
C GLY A 692 -28.16 -17.02 15.30
N THR A 693 -28.57 -15.80 15.62
CA THR A 693 -28.54 -15.32 17.00
C THR A 693 -29.83 -15.63 17.74
N ASP A 694 -29.74 -15.65 19.06
CA ASP A 694 -30.90 -15.88 19.91
C ASP A 694 -31.87 -14.68 19.87
N GLY A 695 -33.16 -14.99 19.84
CA GLY A 695 -34.22 -14.02 20.06
C GLY A 695 -34.38 -13.75 21.55
N THR A 696 -34.29 -12.49 21.96
CA THR A 696 -34.38 -12.12 23.38
C THR A 696 -35.77 -12.38 23.97
N THR A 697 -36.83 -12.14 23.18
CA THR A 697 -38.24 -12.34 23.55
C THR A 697 -39.12 -12.82 22.40
N GLY A 698 -38.54 -13.06 21.21
CA GLY A 698 -39.18 -13.61 20.02
C GLY A 698 -38.40 -14.81 19.48
N ALA A 699 -38.65 -15.20 18.23
CA ALA A 699 -38.02 -16.37 17.63
C ALA A 699 -36.50 -16.21 17.45
N GLY A 700 -35.76 -17.31 17.51
CA GLY A 700 -34.33 -17.32 17.17
C GLY A 700 -34.08 -17.18 15.66
N GLY A 701 -32.92 -16.63 15.30
CA GLY A 701 -32.51 -16.48 13.91
C GLY A 701 -32.12 -17.81 13.26
N SER A 702 -32.32 -17.96 11.95
CA SER A 702 -31.86 -19.16 11.25
C SER A 702 -30.34 -19.18 11.05
N GLY A 703 -29.73 -20.35 11.13
CA GLY A 703 -28.33 -20.55 10.76
C GLY A 703 -28.09 -20.44 9.26
N GLY A 704 -26.92 -19.94 8.89
CA GLY A 704 -26.51 -19.77 7.50
C GLY A 704 -26.02 -21.07 6.85
N SER A 705 -26.05 -21.13 5.52
CA SER A 705 -25.60 -22.34 4.80
C SER A 705 -24.08 -22.46 4.76
N GLY A 706 -23.55 -23.69 4.77
CA GLY A 706 -22.13 -23.97 4.60
C GLY A 706 -21.68 -23.79 3.16
N GLY A 707 -20.44 -23.32 2.98
CA GLY A 707 -19.84 -23.07 1.69
C GLY A 707 -19.56 -24.35 0.90
N ALA A 708 -19.84 -24.31 -0.40
CA ALA A 708 -19.56 -25.39 -1.34
C ALA A 708 -18.06 -25.49 -1.66
N ALA A 709 -17.61 -26.68 -2.07
CA ALA A 709 -16.22 -26.91 -2.49
C ALA A 709 -16.16 -27.80 -3.73
N SER A 710 -15.45 -27.34 -4.76
CA SER A 710 -15.36 -28.04 -6.03
C SER A 710 -13.92 -28.14 -6.52
N VAL A 711 -13.47 -29.35 -6.87
CA VAL A 711 -12.22 -29.58 -7.60
C VAL A 711 -12.58 -29.98 -9.04
N LEU A 712 -12.26 -29.11 -10.01
CA LEU A 712 -12.73 -29.23 -11.39
C LEU A 712 -11.65 -29.72 -12.38
N ASN A 713 -10.55 -30.26 -11.88
CA ASN A 713 -9.48 -30.84 -12.68
C ASN A 713 -9.48 -32.37 -12.58
N SER A 714 -9.67 -33.04 -13.71
CA SER A 714 -9.78 -34.50 -13.77
C SER A 714 -8.51 -35.27 -13.42
N ALA A 715 -7.35 -34.63 -13.53
CA ALA A 715 -6.07 -35.19 -13.15
C ALA A 715 -5.68 -34.89 -11.68
N SER A 716 -6.45 -34.04 -10.98
CA SER A 716 -6.11 -33.60 -9.63
C SER A 716 -6.32 -34.70 -8.59
N THR A 717 -5.44 -34.74 -7.58
CA THR A 717 -5.57 -35.58 -6.38
C THR A 717 -6.02 -34.76 -5.17
N ALA A 718 -6.38 -33.50 -5.37
CA ALA A 718 -6.73 -32.58 -4.31
C ALA A 718 -8.09 -32.87 -3.68
N THR A 719 -8.23 -32.42 -2.44
CA THR A 719 -9.44 -32.64 -1.64
C THR A 719 -10.44 -31.50 -1.87
N ALA A 720 -11.71 -31.87 -2.09
CA ALA A 720 -12.85 -30.95 -2.02
C ALA A 720 -13.52 -31.09 -0.64
N THR A 721 -13.41 -30.06 0.20
CA THR A 721 -13.96 -30.02 1.56
C THR A 721 -15.01 -28.93 1.63
N SER A 722 -16.29 -29.28 1.52
CA SER A 722 -17.35 -28.33 1.85
C SER A 722 -17.55 -28.28 3.36
N SER A 723 -18.51 -27.46 3.82
CA SER A 723 -18.49 -26.95 5.19
C SER A 723 -19.84 -27.05 5.87
N SER A 724 -19.86 -26.96 7.19
CA SER A 724 -21.08 -27.09 7.97
C SER A 724 -22.03 -25.89 7.81
N GLY A 725 -23.33 -26.15 7.91
CA GLY A 725 -24.32 -25.10 8.12
C GLY A 725 -24.29 -24.61 9.57
N GLY A 726 -24.61 -23.34 9.78
CA GLY A 726 -24.68 -22.75 11.10
C GLY A 726 -25.89 -23.25 11.90
N ALA A 727 -25.78 -23.25 13.23
CA ALA A 727 -26.92 -23.57 14.10
C ALA A 727 -27.99 -22.45 14.04
N GLY A 728 -29.25 -22.82 14.26
CA GLY A 728 -30.31 -21.86 14.55
C GLY A 728 -30.19 -21.31 15.97
N GLY A 729 -30.57 -20.06 16.17
CA GLY A 729 -30.58 -19.42 17.49
C GLY A 729 -31.77 -19.87 18.34
N ASP A 730 -31.64 -19.72 19.65
CA ASP A 730 -32.71 -20.00 20.61
C ASP A 730 -33.74 -18.87 20.63
N GLY A 731 -34.98 -19.14 21.07
CA GLY A 731 -36.01 -18.09 21.15
C GLY A 731 -37.34 -18.57 21.72
N THR A 732 -38.42 -17.82 21.45
CA THR A 732 -39.78 -18.30 21.71
C THR A 732 -40.06 -19.54 20.87
N ASP A 733 -39.82 -19.42 19.57
CA ASP A 733 -39.59 -20.54 18.65
C ASP A 733 -38.10 -20.62 18.35
N GLY A 734 -37.58 -21.84 18.21
CA GLY A 734 -36.20 -22.06 17.81
C GLY A 734 -35.96 -21.72 16.34
N GLY A 735 -34.82 -21.10 16.04
CA GLY A 735 -34.39 -20.84 14.66
C GLY A 735 -34.03 -22.12 13.92
N ASN A 736 -34.21 -22.16 12.60
CA ASN A 736 -33.82 -23.33 11.81
C ASN A 736 -32.30 -23.40 11.64
N GLY A 737 -31.74 -24.60 11.64
CA GLY A 737 -30.35 -24.85 11.28
C GLY A 737 -30.08 -24.66 9.79
N GLY A 738 -28.87 -24.20 9.46
CA GLY A 738 -28.41 -23.98 8.10
C GLY A 738 -28.04 -25.28 7.38
N SER A 739 -28.14 -25.30 6.05
CA SER A 739 -27.75 -26.49 5.28
C SER A 739 -26.22 -26.60 5.14
N GLY A 740 -25.69 -27.82 5.18
CA GLY A 740 -24.28 -28.10 4.89
C GLY A 740 -23.93 -27.89 3.41
N GLY A 741 -22.68 -27.55 3.13
CA GLY A 741 -22.21 -27.24 1.79
C GLY A 741 -22.07 -28.47 0.89
N PHE A 742 -22.26 -28.29 -0.41
CA PHE A 742 -22.07 -29.33 -1.42
C PHE A 742 -20.59 -29.49 -1.79
N ALA A 743 -20.12 -30.73 -1.88
CA ALA A 743 -18.79 -31.05 -2.35
C ALA A 743 -18.84 -31.74 -3.71
N PHE A 744 -17.96 -31.34 -4.63
CA PHE A 744 -17.89 -31.85 -5.99
C PHE A 744 -16.45 -32.12 -6.43
N THR A 745 -16.21 -33.20 -7.17
CA THR A 745 -14.89 -33.40 -7.80
C THR A 745 -14.95 -34.09 -9.16
N PHE A 746 -14.22 -33.52 -10.12
CA PHE A 746 -13.78 -34.23 -11.32
C PHE A 746 -12.47 -34.99 -11.07
N GLY A 747 -11.78 -34.80 -9.94
CA GLY A 747 -10.48 -35.41 -9.64
C GLY A 747 -10.57 -36.81 -9.02
N THR A 748 -9.46 -37.24 -8.43
CA THR A 748 -9.31 -38.53 -7.72
C THR A 748 -9.05 -38.37 -6.22
N GLY A 749 -9.02 -37.13 -5.74
CA GLY A 749 -8.81 -36.80 -4.33
C GLY A 749 -10.07 -36.95 -3.47
N LYS A 750 -9.88 -36.78 -2.15
CA LYS A 750 -10.95 -36.97 -1.17
C LYS A 750 -12.08 -35.94 -1.35
N ILE A 751 -13.29 -36.33 -1.00
CA ILE A 751 -14.45 -35.45 -0.94
C ILE A 751 -15.04 -35.48 0.48
N ILE A 752 -15.33 -34.31 1.04
CA ILE A 752 -15.91 -34.16 2.38
C ILE A 752 -17.10 -33.22 2.23
N ALA A 753 -18.30 -33.75 2.43
CA ALA A 753 -19.53 -32.96 2.44
C ALA A 753 -19.79 -32.33 3.82
N GLY A 754 -20.46 -31.17 3.81
CA GLY A 754 -20.76 -30.40 5.01
C GLY A 754 -21.94 -30.96 5.79
N VAL A 755 -21.88 -30.91 7.12
CA VAL A 755 -23.03 -31.26 7.98
C VAL A 755 -24.04 -30.12 8.03
N GLY A 756 -25.33 -30.43 8.15
CA GLY A 756 -26.36 -29.44 8.46
C GLY A 756 -26.22 -28.96 9.89
N GLY A 757 -26.55 -27.69 10.13
CA GLY A 757 -26.55 -27.10 11.46
C GLY A 757 -27.77 -27.53 12.26
N ASP A 758 -27.64 -27.52 13.59
CA ASP A 758 -28.74 -27.88 14.48
C ASP A 758 -29.81 -26.78 14.53
N GLY A 759 -31.06 -27.16 14.77
CA GLY A 759 -32.14 -26.22 15.07
C GLY A 759 -32.00 -25.67 16.49
N GLY A 760 -32.37 -24.41 16.68
CA GLY A 760 -32.36 -23.77 17.99
C GLY A 760 -33.52 -24.22 18.88
N THR A 761 -33.42 -23.92 20.17
CA THR A 761 -34.43 -24.29 21.16
C THR A 761 -35.58 -23.29 21.22
N GLY A 762 -36.81 -23.81 21.27
CA GLY A 762 -38.04 -23.04 21.47
C GLY A 762 -38.46 -23.06 22.93
N SER A 763 -38.19 -21.98 23.66
CA SER A 763 -38.45 -21.86 25.10
C SER A 763 -39.93 -21.86 25.48
N THR A 764 -40.81 -21.44 24.56
CA THR A 764 -42.28 -21.35 24.79
C THR A 764 -43.11 -21.88 23.63
N GLY A 765 -42.52 -22.02 22.45
CA GLY A 765 -43.13 -22.50 21.23
C GLY A 765 -42.45 -23.77 20.71
N VAL A 766 -42.24 -23.86 19.40
CA VAL A 766 -41.68 -25.07 18.76
C VAL A 766 -40.16 -25.00 18.65
N GLY A 767 -39.50 -26.16 18.69
CA GLY A 767 -38.07 -26.25 18.40
C GLY A 767 -37.77 -26.03 16.91
N GLY A 768 -36.60 -25.47 16.61
CA GLY A 768 -36.17 -25.20 15.24
C GLY A 768 -35.91 -26.47 14.43
N ILE A 769 -36.11 -26.41 13.12
CA ILE A 769 -35.82 -27.55 12.24
C ILE A 769 -34.30 -27.64 12.01
N GLY A 770 -33.73 -28.84 12.09
CA GLY A 770 -32.33 -29.07 11.73
C GLY A 770 -32.05 -28.86 10.24
N GLY A 771 -30.86 -28.35 9.91
CA GLY A 771 -30.44 -28.08 8.55
C GLY A 771 -30.12 -29.34 7.74
N SER A 772 -30.27 -29.30 6.43
CA SER A 772 -29.94 -30.45 5.58
C SER A 772 -28.42 -30.67 5.46
N GLY A 773 -27.96 -31.91 5.36
CA GLY A 773 -26.57 -32.24 5.07
C GLY A 773 -26.22 -32.00 3.60
N GLY A 774 -24.97 -31.64 3.33
CA GLY A 774 -24.48 -31.37 1.99
C GLY A 774 -24.29 -32.62 1.13
N GLY A 775 -24.47 -32.52 -0.17
CA GLY A 775 -24.19 -33.64 -1.09
C GLY A 775 -22.70 -33.82 -1.39
N ALA A 776 -22.31 -35.02 -1.81
CA ALA A 776 -20.98 -35.34 -2.32
C ALA A 776 -21.08 -36.03 -3.69
N ASP A 777 -20.48 -35.42 -4.71
CA ASP A 777 -20.52 -35.91 -6.09
C ASP A 777 -19.11 -36.12 -6.67
N ILE A 778 -18.91 -37.31 -7.26
CA ILE A 778 -17.68 -37.70 -7.95
C ILE A 778 -18.00 -38.03 -9.41
N ASN A 779 -17.53 -37.17 -10.30
CA ASN A 779 -17.65 -37.35 -11.74
C ASN A 779 -16.29 -37.69 -12.38
N ASN A 780 -15.68 -38.80 -11.94
CA ASN A 780 -14.43 -39.29 -12.51
C ASN A 780 -14.35 -40.81 -12.54
N GLY A 781 -14.29 -41.35 -13.76
CA GLY A 781 -14.12 -42.77 -14.04
C GLY A 781 -12.91 -43.43 -13.38
N ALA A 782 -11.85 -42.69 -13.05
CA ALA A 782 -10.63 -43.19 -12.43
C ALA A 782 -10.60 -43.08 -10.90
N SER A 783 -11.56 -42.38 -10.28
CA SER A 783 -11.57 -42.20 -8.83
C SER A 783 -11.93 -43.49 -8.10
N THR A 784 -11.24 -43.74 -6.98
CA THR A 784 -11.48 -44.86 -6.06
C THR A 784 -11.99 -44.39 -4.69
N VAL A 785 -12.24 -43.08 -4.57
CA VAL A 785 -12.72 -42.47 -3.33
C VAL A 785 -14.17 -42.83 -3.09
N ILE A 786 -14.49 -43.11 -1.83
CA ILE A 786 -15.84 -43.35 -1.37
C ILE A 786 -16.44 -41.99 -0.96
N PRO A 787 -17.42 -41.43 -1.70
CA PRO A 787 -18.08 -40.21 -1.28
C PRO A 787 -18.99 -40.50 -0.08
N GLN A 788 -19.04 -39.56 0.85
CA GLN A 788 -19.95 -39.58 1.97
C GLN A 788 -20.73 -38.27 1.99
N GLY A 789 -22.05 -38.38 1.98
CA GLY A 789 -22.95 -37.24 2.16
C GLY A 789 -22.82 -36.67 3.56
N GLY A 790 -23.10 -35.38 3.69
CA GLY A 790 -23.08 -34.70 4.98
C GLY A 790 -24.20 -35.19 5.88
N ALA A 791 -23.98 -35.17 7.19
CA ALA A 791 -25.06 -35.43 8.12
C ALA A 791 -26.08 -34.28 8.11
N GLY A 792 -27.38 -34.54 8.23
CA GLY A 792 -28.34 -33.49 8.57
C GLY A 792 -28.18 -33.07 10.04
N GLY A 793 -28.58 -31.85 10.36
CA GLY A 793 -28.55 -31.32 11.72
C GLY A 793 -29.69 -31.86 12.58
N HIS A 794 -29.52 -31.79 13.89
CA HIS A 794 -30.54 -32.16 14.85
C HIS A 794 -31.68 -31.13 14.88
N GLY A 795 -32.90 -31.57 15.15
CA GLY A 795 -34.00 -30.65 15.46
C GLY A 795 -33.80 -30.10 16.87
N GLY A 796 -34.18 -28.84 17.10
CA GLY A 796 -34.07 -28.22 18.41
C GLY A 796 -35.18 -28.68 19.35
N ASP A 797 -34.95 -28.56 20.65
CA ASP A 797 -35.97 -28.82 21.66
C ASP A 797 -37.06 -27.75 21.61
N GLY A 798 -38.32 -28.11 21.88
CA GLY A 798 -39.41 -27.15 21.92
C GLY A 798 -40.34 -27.38 23.10
N ALA A 799 -40.78 -26.30 23.74
CA ALA A 799 -41.69 -26.37 24.87
C ALA A 799 -43.06 -26.97 24.50
N THR A 800 -43.52 -26.73 23.26
CA THR A 800 -44.79 -27.26 22.73
C THR A 800 -44.59 -28.50 21.87
N ASP A 801 -43.75 -28.42 20.84
CA ASP A 801 -43.35 -29.56 20.00
C ASP A 801 -41.84 -29.45 19.68
N GLY A 802 -41.14 -30.59 19.70
CA GLY A 802 -39.74 -30.66 19.27
C GLY A 802 -39.58 -30.43 17.77
N GLY A 803 -38.45 -29.83 17.37
CA GLY A 803 -38.10 -29.62 15.98
C GLY A 803 -37.83 -30.93 15.24
N ALA A 804 -38.17 -30.98 13.95
CA ALA A 804 -37.72 -32.07 13.09
C ALA A 804 -36.22 -31.89 12.79
N GLY A 805 -35.43 -32.96 12.78
CA GLY A 805 -34.06 -32.83 12.29
C GLY A 805 -33.99 -32.78 10.76
N GLY A 806 -32.82 -32.38 10.25
CA GLY A 806 -32.59 -32.11 8.85
C GLY A 806 -32.25 -33.34 8.01
N ALA A 807 -32.63 -33.30 6.74
CA ALA A 807 -32.34 -34.41 5.82
C ALA A 807 -30.82 -34.64 5.67
N GLY A 808 -30.39 -35.90 5.55
CA GLY A 808 -29.01 -36.23 5.22
C GLY A 808 -28.64 -35.87 3.77
N GLY A 809 -27.36 -35.63 3.53
CA GLY A 809 -26.83 -35.32 2.21
C GLY A 809 -26.81 -36.52 1.28
N PHE A 810 -27.01 -36.27 -0.02
CA PHE A 810 -26.97 -37.31 -1.04
C PHE A 810 -25.54 -37.62 -1.50
N THR A 811 -25.36 -38.77 -2.14
CA THR A 811 -24.11 -39.15 -2.82
C THR A 811 -24.38 -39.60 -4.24
N GLU A 812 -23.53 -39.15 -5.17
CA GLU A 812 -23.61 -39.49 -6.59
C GLU A 812 -22.25 -39.93 -7.12
N ILE A 813 -22.24 -41.03 -7.91
CA ILE A 813 -21.05 -41.57 -8.58
C ILE A 813 -21.38 -41.92 -10.03
N ASP A 814 -20.67 -41.26 -10.95
CA ASP A 814 -20.74 -41.50 -12.41
C ASP A 814 -19.57 -42.37 -12.95
N SER A 815 -18.79 -43.02 -12.06
CA SER A 815 -17.54 -43.72 -12.39
C SER A 815 -17.69 -45.19 -12.83
N SER A 816 -16.86 -45.64 -13.79
CA SER A 816 -16.79 -47.02 -14.28
C SER A 816 -15.71 -47.89 -13.62
N ALA A 817 -14.69 -47.32 -12.97
CA ALA A 817 -13.59 -48.07 -12.35
C ALA A 817 -13.68 -48.17 -10.82
N SER A 818 -14.73 -47.63 -10.19
CA SER A 818 -14.90 -47.76 -8.74
C SER A 818 -15.23 -49.21 -8.36
N VAL A 819 -14.25 -49.89 -7.74
CA VAL A 819 -14.36 -51.27 -7.23
C VAL A 819 -14.79 -51.28 -5.75
N LEU A 820 -15.05 -50.11 -5.15
CA LEU A 820 -15.31 -49.96 -3.71
C LEU A 820 -16.56 -49.09 -3.44
N ALA A 821 -17.27 -49.43 -2.37
CA ALA A 821 -18.64 -49.02 -2.04
C ALA A 821 -18.93 -47.51 -2.15
N ALA A 822 -20.11 -47.16 -2.68
CA ALA A 822 -20.71 -45.83 -2.55
C ALA A 822 -21.53 -45.80 -1.24
N THR A 823 -20.90 -45.52 -0.10
CA THR A 823 -21.67 -45.35 1.15
C THR A 823 -22.23 -43.94 1.23
N GLY A 824 -23.47 -43.75 0.77
CA GLY A 824 -24.28 -42.59 1.10
C GLY A 824 -24.72 -42.62 2.56
N VAL A 825 -23.84 -42.22 3.47
CA VAL A 825 -24.23 -42.08 4.87
C VAL A 825 -25.05 -40.80 5.01
N GLY A 826 -26.36 -40.91 4.90
CA GLY A 826 -27.24 -39.83 5.34
C GLY A 826 -27.18 -39.68 6.85
N GLY A 827 -27.20 -38.42 7.28
CA GLY A 827 -27.02 -38.05 8.66
C GLY A 827 -28.14 -38.35 9.61
N SER A 828 -27.75 -38.40 10.87
CA SER A 828 -28.59 -38.36 12.06
C SER A 828 -29.31 -37.02 12.20
N GLY A 829 -30.59 -36.93 11.83
CA GLY A 829 -31.49 -35.85 12.29
C GLY A 829 -32.85 -35.86 11.60
N GLY A 830 -32.88 -36.01 10.27
CA GLY A 830 -34.08 -36.04 9.43
C GLY A 830 -34.05 -37.18 8.41
N ALA A 831 -34.77 -37.04 7.29
CA ALA A 831 -34.81 -38.10 6.26
C ALA A 831 -33.39 -38.47 5.80
N GLY A 832 -33.03 -39.75 5.79
CA GLY A 832 -31.73 -40.23 5.38
C GLY A 832 -31.40 -39.81 3.95
N GLY A 833 -30.17 -39.39 3.73
CA GLY A 833 -29.63 -39.02 2.43
C GLY A 833 -29.69 -40.16 1.41
N ALA A 834 -29.94 -39.79 0.15
CA ALA A 834 -30.03 -40.75 -0.95
C ALA A 834 -28.65 -41.13 -1.51
N ALA A 835 -28.51 -42.35 -1.99
CA ALA A 835 -27.28 -42.84 -2.62
C ALA A 835 -27.56 -43.34 -4.04
N TYR A 836 -26.84 -42.79 -5.00
CA TYR A 836 -26.98 -43.13 -6.41
C TYR A 836 -25.65 -43.65 -6.98
N THR A 837 -25.72 -44.80 -7.65
CA THR A 837 -24.68 -45.29 -8.56
C THR A 837 -25.29 -45.39 -9.95
N LEU A 838 -24.90 -44.49 -10.85
CA LEU A 838 -25.55 -44.33 -12.16
C LEU A 838 -24.83 -45.08 -13.29
N ASN A 839 -23.74 -45.80 -13.00
CA ASN A 839 -22.98 -46.57 -13.98
C ASN A 839 -23.33 -48.08 -13.99
N GLY A 840 -23.84 -48.57 -15.13
CA GLY A 840 -24.26 -49.97 -15.30
C GLY A 840 -23.14 -51.02 -15.24
N ALA A 841 -21.86 -50.61 -15.34
CA ALA A 841 -20.72 -51.51 -15.17
C ALA A 841 -20.24 -51.61 -13.70
N SER A 842 -20.76 -50.76 -12.80
CA SER A 842 -20.31 -50.71 -11.42
C SER A 842 -20.75 -51.93 -10.60
N THR A 843 -19.90 -52.34 -9.66
CA THR A 843 -20.20 -53.36 -8.64
C THR A 843 -20.41 -52.73 -7.26
N ALA A 844 -20.37 -51.39 -7.17
CA ALA A 844 -20.41 -50.67 -5.90
C ALA A 844 -21.76 -50.84 -5.19
N THR A 845 -21.69 -50.97 -3.86
CA THR A 845 -22.85 -50.90 -2.99
C THR A 845 -23.26 -49.45 -2.81
N ALA A 846 -24.50 -49.10 -3.16
CA ALA A 846 -25.14 -47.86 -2.77
C ALA A 846 -25.81 -48.06 -1.40
N THR A 847 -25.37 -47.34 -0.37
CA THR A 847 -26.02 -47.39 0.96
C THR A 847 -26.76 -46.08 1.20
N GLY A 848 -28.07 -46.13 1.44
CA GLY A 848 -28.86 -44.97 1.83
C GLY A 848 -28.70 -44.65 3.32
N GLY A 849 -28.88 -43.39 3.67
CA GLY A 849 -28.68 -42.91 5.03
C GLY A 849 -29.70 -43.37 6.06
N VAL A 850 -29.29 -43.48 7.32
CA VAL A 850 -30.25 -43.68 8.40
C VAL A 850 -31.07 -42.40 8.60
N GLY A 851 -32.36 -42.57 8.87
CA GLY A 851 -33.23 -41.49 9.31
C GLY A 851 -32.86 -41.05 10.71
N GLY A 852 -32.96 -39.76 10.98
CA GLY A 852 -32.63 -39.19 12.28
C GLY A 852 -33.68 -39.36 13.36
N ASN A 853 -33.24 -39.17 14.60
CA ASN A 853 -34.16 -39.16 15.74
C ASN A 853 -34.92 -37.83 15.78
N GLY A 854 -36.21 -37.87 16.11
CA GLY A 854 -36.99 -36.67 16.39
C GLY A 854 -36.56 -36.01 17.70
N GLY A 855 -36.69 -34.68 17.80
CA GLY A 855 -36.41 -33.95 19.05
C GLY A 855 -37.39 -34.29 20.15
N ASP A 856 -36.97 -34.16 21.41
CA ASP A 856 -37.83 -34.48 22.55
C ASP A 856 -38.94 -33.42 22.72
N GLY A 857 -40.13 -33.86 23.12
CA GLY A 857 -41.27 -33.00 23.41
C GLY A 857 -41.10 -32.33 24.77
N GLY A 858 -41.23 -31.00 24.83
CA GLY A 858 -40.92 -30.20 26.01
C GLY A 858 -41.90 -30.30 27.18
N THR A 859 -41.73 -29.39 28.14
CA THR A 859 -42.34 -29.44 29.48
C THR A 859 -43.85 -29.14 29.55
N ALA A 860 -44.48 -28.73 28.44
CA ALA A 860 -45.90 -28.39 28.42
C ALA A 860 -46.81 -29.64 28.43
N ASN A 861 -47.94 -29.57 29.12
CA ASN A 861 -48.90 -30.68 29.20
C ASN A 861 -49.51 -30.99 27.82
N GLY A 862 -49.38 -32.23 27.36
CA GLY A 862 -49.85 -32.67 26.04
C GLY A 862 -48.94 -32.35 24.86
N SER A 863 -47.68 -31.96 25.11
CA SER A 863 -46.64 -31.83 24.07
C SER A 863 -46.39 -33.16 23.35
N ASN A 864 -45.89 -33.10 22.11
CA ASN A 864 -45.50 -34.30 21.38
C ASN A 864 -43.99 -34.34 21.14
N GLY A 865 -43.41 -35.53 21.26
CA GLY A 865 -42.08 -35.80 20.73
C GLY A 865 -42.07 -35.68 19.21
N GLY A 866 -40.96 -35.21 18.65
CA GLY A 866 -40.79 -35.04 17.20
C GLY A 866 -40.79 -36.39 16.46
N ASN A 867 -41.19 -36.38 15.19
CA ASN A 867 -41.17 -37.59 14.37
C ASN A 867 -39.74 -37.97 13.97
N GLY A 868 -39.45 -39.27 13.97
CA GLY A 868 -38.21 -39.82 13.41
C GLY A 868 -38.18 -39.67 11.88
N GLY A 869 -37.01 -39.36 11.34
CA GLY A 869 -36.79 -39.18 9.91
C GLY A 869 -36.93 -40.47 9.11
N ALA A 870 -37.40 -40.37 7.86
CA ALA A 870 -37.42 -41.51 6.94
C ALA A 870 -35.99 -42.04 6.66
N GLY A 871 -35.83 -43.30 6.31
CA GLY A 871 -34.57 -43.84 5.81
C GLY A 871 -34.29 -43.43 4.37
N GLY A 872 -33.01 -43.34 4.02
CA GLY A 872 -32.56 -42.84 2.72
C GLY A 872 -32.73 -43.83 1.58
N TYR A 873 -33.06 -43.30 0.41
CA TYR A 873 -33.19 -44.06 -0.83
C TYR A 873 -31.83 -44.57 -1.31
N ALA A 874 -31.77 -45.81 -1.80
CA ALA A 874 -30.57 -46.35 -2.43
C ALA A 874 -30.89 -46.84 -3.84
N SER A 875 -30.09 -46.44 -4.83
CA SER A 875 -30.23 -46.88 -6.21
C SER A 875 -28.88 -47.21 -6.84
N THR A 876 -28.81 -48.36 -7.51
CA THR A 876 -27.68 -48.73 -8.37
C THR A 876 -28.17 -49.22 -9.72
N THR A 877 -27.63 -48.69 -10.81
CA THR A 877 -27.89 -49.20 -12.17
C THR A 877 -26.95 -50.37 -12.53
N GLY A 878 -25.93 -50.63 -11.71
CA GLY A 878 -24.95 -51.70 -11.88
C GLY A 878 -25.33 -53.03 -11.22
N THR A 879 -24.35 -53.91 -11.05
CA THR A 879 -24.52 -55.26 -10.45
C THR A 879 -24.35 -55.30 -8.92
N GLY A 880 -24.02 -54.15 -8.31
CA GLY A 880 -23.84 -54.02 -6.86
C GLY A 880 -25.12 -54.10 -6.04
N THR A 881 -25.03 -53.84 -4.74
CA THR A 881 -26.21 -53.84 -3.83
C THR A 881 -26.75 -52.43 -3.61
N ALA A 882 -28.07 -52.24 -3.64
CA ALA A 882 -28.71 -51.02 -3.15
C ALA A 882 -29.30 -51.27 -1.76
N SER A 883 -28.62 -50.82 -0.71
CA SER A 883 -29.07 -50.95 0.67
C SER A 883 -29.67 -49.65 1.15
N ALA A 884 -30.99 -49.55 1.19
CA ALA A 884 -31.66 -48.36 1.71
C ALA A 884 -31.48 -48.23 3.23
N GLY A 885 -31.56 -47.01 3.73
CA GLY A 885 -31.32 -46.74 5.13
C GLY A 885 -32.54 -46.99 6.02
N ASN A 886 -32.31 -47.25 7.30
CA ASN A 886 -33.39 -47.45 8.28
C ASN A 886 -34.05 -46.11 8.66
N GLY A 887 -35.33 -46.13 9.06
CA GLY A 887 -35.99 -44.98 9.65
C GLY A 887 -35.50 -44.66 11.06
N GLY A 888 -35.56 -43.39 11.45
CA GLY A 888 -35.07 -42.90 12.74
C GLY A 888 -36.09 -43.04 13.89
N ARG A 889 -35.61 -42.87 15.13
CA ARG A 889 -36.47 -42.98 16.32
C ARG A 889 -37.36 -41.75 16.46
N GLY A 890 -38.62 -41.90 16.90
CA GLY A 890 -39.41 -40.76 17.38
C GLY A 890 -38.81 -40.19 18.67
N GLY A 891 -38.94 -38.87 18.88
CA GLY A 891 -38.50 -38.20 20.10
C GLY A 891 -39.39 -38.52 21.30
N ASP A 892 -38.85 -38.42 22.51
CA ASP A 892 -39.57 -38.78 23.73
C ASP A 892 -40.48 -37.64 24.18
N GLY A 893 -41.67 -37.96 24.69
CA GLY A 893 -42.52 -36.98 25.38
C GLY A 893 -42.09 -36.85 26.82
N THR A 894 -41.68 -35.66 27.28
CA THR A 894 -41.12 -35.52 28.64
C THR A 894 -42.14 -35.04 29.69
N ALA A 895 -43.26 -34.43 29.26
CA ALA A 895 -44.29 -33.86 30.14
C ALA A 895 -45.47 -34.81 30.44
N THR A 896 -46.32 -34.43 31.40
CA THR A 896 -47.53 -35.21 31.70
C THR A 896 -48.48 -35.18 30.48
N PHE A 897 -49.09 -36.32 30.15
CA PHE A 897 -49.91 -36.57 28.96
C PHE A 897 -49.21 -36.37 27.60
N ALA A 898 -47.89 -36.15 27.57
CA ALA A 898 -47.12 -35.97 26.34
C ALA A 898 -47.00 -37.27 25.55
N THR A 899 -47.29 -37.24 24.24
CA THR A 899 -47.15 -38.43 23.39
C THR A 899 -45.74 -38.52 22.81
N GLY A 900 -45.21 -39.74 22.71
CA GLY A 900 -43.94 -39.95 22.03
C GLY A 900 -44.10 -39.80 20.51
N GLY A 901 -43.06 -39.31 19.84
CA GLY A 901 -43.08 -39.08 18.40
C GLY A 901 -43.16 -40.36 17.57
N THR A 902 -43.67 -40.27 16.34
CA THR A 902 -43.73 -41.43 15.43
C THR A 902 -42.33 -41.84 14.98
N GLY A 903 -42.06 -43.14 14.83
CA GLY A 903 -40.82 -43.64 14.23
C GLY A 903 -40.83 -43.44 12.71
N GLY A 904 -39.66 -43.16 12.14
CA GLY A 904 -39.53 -42.87 10.71
C GLY A 904 -39.71 -44.12 9.82
N VAL A 905 -40.20 -43.94 8.60
CA VAL A 905 -40.32 -45.04 7.62
C VAL A 905 -38.93 -45.49 7.11
N GLY A 906 -38.73 -46.76 6.80
CA GLY A 906 -37.52 -47.25 6.15
C GLY A 906 -37.39 -46.78 4.70
N GLY A 907 -36.16 -46.64 4.19
CA GLY A 907 -35.90 -46.17 2.83
C GLY A 907 -36.21 -47.21 1.74
N ASN A 908 -36.52 -46.74 0.54
CA ASN A 908 -36.73 -47.60 -0.63
C ASN A 908 -35.40 -47.97 -1.32
N ALA A 909 -35.32 -49.17 -1.89
CA ALA A 909 -34.13 -49.66 -2.59
C ALA A 909 -34.44 -50.05 -4.04
N HIS A 910 -33.65 -49.57 -4.99
CA HIS A 910 -33.78 -49.89 -6.42
C HIS A 910 -32.47 -50.47 -6.98
N ALA A 911 -32.55 -51.70 -7.51
CA ALA A 911 -31.41 -52.35 -8.18
C ALA A 911 -31.96 -53.30 -9.26
N PRO A 912 -32.07 -52.85 -10.52
CA PRO A 912 -32.68 -53.66 -11.59
C PRO A 912 -31.84 -54.88 -11.99
N VAL A 913 -30.51 -54.82 -11.78
CA VAL A 913 -29.57 -55.93 -12.06
C VAL A 913 -28.90 -56.46 -10.79
N GLY A 914 -28.84 -55.63 -9.74
CA GLY A 914 -28.17 -55.92 -8.48
C GLY A 914 -29.09 -56.48 -7.37
N SER A 915 -28.69 -56.30 -6.11
CA SER A 915 -29.47 -56.74 -4.93
C SER A 915 -30.05 -55.56 -4.15
N PRO A 916 -31.38 -55.35 -4.13
CA PRO A 916 -32.02 -54.32 -3.33
C PRO A 916 -32.33 -54.81 -1.90
N ILE A 917 -32.00 -54.01 -0.89
CA ILE A 917 -32.30 -54.24 0.53
C ILE A 917 -33.03 -53.01 1.05
N PRO A 918 -34.36 -53.08 1.27
CA PRO A 918 -35.11 -51.97 1.85
C PRO A 918 -34.73 -51.69 3.30
N GLY A 919 -34.93 -50.45 3.73
CA GLY A 919 -34.68 -50.03 5.10
C GLY A 919 -35.74 -50.52 6.07
N VAL A 920 -35.37 -50.71 7.34
CA VAL A 920 -36.29 -51.05 8.42
C VAL A 920 -36.91 -49.78 9.02
N GLY A 921 -38.19 -49.83 9.39
CA GLY A 921 -38.86 -48.73 10.09
C GLY A 921 -38.31 -48.44 11.48
N GLY A 922 -38.25 -47.16 11.84
CA GLY A 922 -37.77 -46.67 13.13
C GLY A 922 -38.74 -46.91 14.28
N LYS A 923 -38.21 -46.90 15.51
CA LYS A 923 -39.03 -47.04 16.73
C LYS A 923 -39.73 -45.73 17.08
N GLY A 924 -40.96 -45.81 17.60
CA GLY A 924 -41.60 -44.63 18.20
C GLY A 924 -40.90 -44.17 19.48
N GLY A 925 -41.10 -42.90 19.84
CA GLY A 925 -40.58 -42.30 21.07
C GLY A 925 -41.35 -42.72 22.31
N ASP A 926 -40.69 -42.67 23.46
CA ASP A 926 -41.24 -43.03 24.77
C ASP A 926 -42.20 -41.91 25.25
N PRO A 927 -43.33 -42.24 25.92
CA PRO A 927 -44.29 -41.24 26.36
C PRO A 927 -43.95 -40.66 27.73
N GLY A 928 -44.46 -39.45 27.97
CA GLY A 928 -44.44 -38.87 29.30
C GLY A 928 -45.53 -39.48 30.20
N PRO A 929 -45.54 -39.17 31.51
CA PRO A 929 -46.51 -39.74 32.45
C PRO A 929 -47.96 -39.50 31.99
N GLY A 930 -48.70 -40.57 31.69
CA GLY A 930 -50.09 -40.50 31.22
C GLY A 930 -50.27 -40.26 29.71
N GLY A 931 -49.19 -40.15 28.94
CA GLY A 931 -49.20 -40.01 27.48
C GLY A 931 -49.23 -41.34 26.72
N LYS A 932 -49.21 -41.26 25.38
CA LYS A 932 -49.23 -42.43 24.47
C LYS A 932 -47.87 -42.64 23.80
N LEU A 933 -47.44 -43.90 23.71
CA LEU A 933 -46.24 -44.30 22.96
C LEU A 933 -46.38 -43.92 21.48
N GLY A 934 -45.29 -43.46 20.88
CA GLY A 934 -45.23 -43.21 19.45
C GLY A 934 -45.37 -44.52 18.64
N PRO A 935 -46.09 -44.51 17.51
CA PRO A 935 -46.13 -45.66 16.60
C PRO A 935 -44.76 -45.86 15.92
N ASN A 936 -44.38 -47.12 15.66
CA ASN A 936 -43.19 -47.43 14.85
C ASN A 936 -43.44 -47.09 13.38
N GLY A 937 -42.37 -46.75 12.65
CA GLY A 937 -42.42 -46.54 11.20
C GLY A 937 -42.55 -47.85 10.44
N ALA A 938 -43.06 -47.77 9.21
CA ALA A 938 -43.12 -48.89 8.28
C ALA A 938 -41.75 -49.17 7.65
N ASP A 939 -41.51 -50.42 7.24
CA ASP A 939 -40.33 -50.78 6.44
C ASP A 939 -40.43 -50.19 5.01
N GLY A 940 -39.28 -49.98 4.39
CA GLY A 940 -39.19 -49.51 3.00
C GLY A 940 -39.54 -50.60 1.98
N THR A 941 -39.61 -50.20 0.71
CA THR A 941 -39.97 -51.09 -0.40
C THR A 941 -38.84 -51.29 -1.40
N VAL A 942 -38.85 -52.43 -2.09
CA VAL A 942 -38.04 -52.63 -3.30
C VAL A 942 -38.77 -52.00 -4.47
N VAL A 943 -38.11 -51.11 -5.20
CA VAL A 943 -38.65 -50.37 -6.36
C VAL A 943 -38.17 -50.99 -7.66
#